data_AF-A0A7C3T9F9-F1
#
_entry.id   AF-A0A7C3T9F9-F1
#
_cell.length_a   1.000
_cell.length_b   1.000
_cell.length_c   1.000
_cell.angle_alpha   90.00
_cell.angle_beta   90.00
_cell.angle_gamma   90.00
#
_symmetry.space_group_name_H-M   'P 1'
#
loop_
_entity.id
_entity.type
_entity.pdbx_description
1 polymer ?
#
loop_
_entity_poly.entity_id
_entity_poly.type
_entity_poly.pdbx_seq_one_letter_code
_entity_poly.pdbx_strand_id
1 'polypeptide(L)'
;MHMRQLGTIVSGGVAMWKKVVLAVACVSLALVGLARAEEASKKAAMVVSSADLSAGFDKAMHDRLVSLGFEVTVVVQGDVGGAFTRDMANTYDLLLVSESISSSRADPLRGTTAAVIHNEAYGWDNWLFTRPINIHWASGSTVEIVNTSHPIAQMASVKMGQMAFFSSPAAWTVDSVVALAPGAELIAKINDGGTDCAVIFAIEKDAPLADGSPAPSRIVGLSIPANASYTADAMTNQAWALFDAAVRWATYAANPVLARDPSPADTATDVARDVILSWRPGVFADKHDVYLGPVFEDVNEGKALVSAGQDANWYAPGLLDFGRTYYWRVDEVNALPDRTVFRGQVWSFTTEPYSYPIRNVTATASSSFSADSGPGKTVDGSGLDKLDRHDISATNMWLSAKDQAGSVWIQFEFDMAYKLDRMWVWNSNHGVESIAGLGVKAAKVEYSVDGATWTALADVPEFGQAPGTADYEHNTTVDFGGAVAKYVRLTCLESWGGRKQYGLSEVRFFYIPVHARYPEPAVGATGVLPDVVLRWRAGRQAAFHEVYLGTASDGLVLLGKVSGNSYDPGDLMLGTQYYWRIDEVNSVAEPSRWEGVVWGFRTAEGLVVDDFERYTNRSPNRVFQVWIDGLGFSADEYYPVGGKGNGTGAIVGYDPGLGNIMETGIVHGGRQSMPLSYDGLSEATRTFEDFQDWTRYGIRFLVLYFYGKVENVVGELYVKINGVKVSYGGDPGDLAAGQWKQWRIDLSSVGGLNAVKSLTIGVSSGKGTLYIDDIALYRN
;
A
#
# COMPACT_ATOMS: atom_id res chain seq x y z
N MET A 1 -8.39 34.83 -36.05
CA MET A 1 -8.18 35.01 -34.60
C MET A 1 -8.92 33.97 -33.73
N HIS A 2 -9.28 32.78 -34.27
CA HIS A 2 -10.02 31.75 -33.51
C HIS A 2 -9.45 30.32 -33.62
N MET A 3 -8.29 30.13 -34.26
CA MET A 3 -7.60 28.83 -34.32
C MET A 3 -6.33 28.72 -33.46
N ARG A 4 -5.90 29.80 -32.79
CA ARG A 4 -4.74 29.78 -31.87
C ARG A 4 -5.09 29.52 -30.41
N GLN A 5 -6.37 29.52 -30.03
CA GLN A 5 -6.81 29.26 -28.65
C GLN A 5 -7.11 27.77 -28.37
N LEU A 6 -7.33 26.94 -29.40
CA LEU A 6 -7.57 25.50 -29.23
C LEU A 6 -6.28 24.68 -29.10
N GLY A 7 -5.17 25.13 -29.69
CA GLY A 7 -3.87 24.43 -29.59
C GLY A 7 -3.22 24.49 -28.21
N THR A 8 -3.49 25.55 -27.42
CA THR A 8 -2.91 25.75 -26.09
C THR A 8 -3.67 25.01 -24.99
N ILE A 9 -4.97 24.73 -25.21
CA ILE A 9 -5.81 23.99 -24.26
C ILE A 9 -5.52 22.48 -24.33
N VAL A 10 -5.25 21.96 -25.53
CA VAL A 10 -4.92 20.53 -25.73
C VAL A 10 -3.50 20.20 -25.22
N SER A 11 -2.52 21.10 -25.41
CA SER A 11 -1.15 20.87 -24.88
C SER A 11 -1.05 21.05 -23.36
N GLY A 12 -1.81 21.99 -22.79
CA GLY A 12 -1.90 22.18 -21.33
C GLY A 12 -2.63 21.03 -20.63
N GLY A 13 -3.67 20.47 -21.26
CA GLY A 13 -4.40 19.31 -20.76
C GLY A 13 -3.57 18.04 -20.71
N VAL A 14 -2.71 17.78 -21.70
CA VAL A 14 -1.86 16.58 -21.76
C VAL A 14 -0.69 16.64 -20.75
N ALA A 15 -0.12 17.82 -20.51
CA ALA A 15 0.93 18.00 -19.50
C ALA A 15 0.36 17.93 -18.06
N MET A 16 -0.84 18.48 -17.84
CA MET A 16 -1.58 18.35 -16.59
C MET A 16 -2.02 16.90 -16.34
N TRP A 17 -2.41 16.17 -17.40
CA TRP A 17 -2.76 14.74 -17.33
C TRP A 17 -1.57 13.84 -16.98
N LYS A 18 -0.39 14.05 -17.57
CA LYS A 18 0.83 13.31 -17.17
C LYS A 18 1.19 13.57 -15.70
N LYS A 19 0.98 14.79 -15.20
CA LYS A 19 1.22 15.16 -13.79
C LYS A 19 0.15 14.62 -12.82
N VAL A 20 -1.11 14.49 -13.25
CA VAL A 20 -2.18 13.85 -12.45
C VAL A 20 -1.96 12.34 -12.38
N VAL A 21 -1.54 11.70 -13.47
CA VAL A 21 -1.15 10.28 -13.49
C VAL A 21 0.08 10.03 -12.61
N LEU A 22 1.06 10.96 -12.61
CA LEU A 22 2.22 10.89 -11.70
C LEU A 22 1.82 11.16 -10.25
N ALA A 23 0.84 12.01 -9.97
CA ALA A 23 0.35 12.29 -8.62
C ALA A 23 -0.49 11.15 -8.05
N VAL A 24 -1.29 10.46 -8.88
CA VAL A 24 -1.93 9.19 -8.51
C VAL A 24 -0.83 8.13 -8.26
N ALA A 25 0.20 8.07 -9.10
CA ALA A 25 1.36 7.20 -8.88
C ALA A 25 2.18 7.59 -7.63
N CYS A 26 2.22 8.86 -7.22
CA CYS A 26 2.90 9.33 -5.99
C CYS A 26 2.09 9.02 -4.73
N VAL A 27 0.76 9.07 -4.78
CA VAL A 27 -0.10 8.54 -3.70
C VAL A 27 0.03 7.01 -3.65
N SER A 28 0.14 6.34 -4.80
CA SER A 28 0.51 4.91 -4.85
C SER A 28 1.92 4.67 -4.32
N LEU A 29 2.90 5.56 -4.53
CA LEU A 29 4.29 5.41 -4.05
C LEU A 29 4.44 5.74 -2.55
N ALA A 30 3.62 6.63 -2.00
CA ALA A 30 3.53 6.90 -0.57
C ALA A 30 2.77 5.79 0.17
N LEU A 31 1.73 5.21 -0.45
CA LEU A 31 1.12 3.95 0.02
C LEU A 31 2.03 2.75 -0.20
N VAL A 32 2.88 2.70 -1.23
CA VAL A 32 3.93 1.67 -1.38
C VAL A 32 5.07 1.89 -0.37
N GLY A 33 5.28 3.13 0.09
CA GLY A 33 6.21 3.47 1.17
C GLY A 33 5.70 3.05 2.56
N LEU A 34 4.39 3.03 2.77
CA LEU A 34 3.74 2.54 3.99
C LEU A 34 3.31 1.06 3.90
N ALA A 35 3.15 0.51 2.70
CA ALA A 35 3.04 -0.93 2.41
C ALA A 35 4.43 -1.60 2.27
N ARG A 36 5.51 -0.83 2.42
CA ARG A 36 6.87 -1.30 2.70
C ARG A 36 7.12 -1.54 4.20
N ALA A 37 6.06 -1.65 5.00
CA ALA A 37 6.12 -2.57 6.13
C ALA A 37 6.61 -3.91 5.55
N GLU A 38 7.78 -4.37 6.01
CA GLU A 38 8.45 -5.61 5.62
C GLU A 38 7.49 -6.59 4.93
N GLU A 39 7.62 -6.79 3.60
CA GLU A 39 7.17 -8.05 3.01
C GLU A 39 8.06 -9.11 3.65
N ALA A 40 7.65 -9.60 4.83
CA ALA A 40 8.25 -10.75 5.46
C ALA A 40 8.33 -11.84 4.40
N SER A 41 9.49 -12.47 4.22
CA SER A 41 9.63 -13.54 3.23
C SER A 41 8.56 -14.60 3.52
N LYS A 42 7.79 -14.99 2.48
CA LYS A 42 6.78 -16.03 2.63
C LYS A 42 7.42 -17.33 3.08
N LYS A 43 6.79 -18.06 3.99
CA LYS A 43 7.32 -19.31 4.56
C LYS A 43 6.56 -20.50 4.00
N ALA A 44 7.29 -21.49 3.51
CA ALA A 44 6.73 -22.79 3.11
C ALA A 44 7.29 -23.90 4.00
N ALA A 45 6.43 -24.81 4.46
CA ALA A 45 6.82 -26.07 5.06
C ALA A 45 6.66 -27.17 4.02
N MET A 46 7.72 -27.93 3.76
CA MET A 46 7.72 -29.04 2.81
C MET A 46 7.91 -30.36 3.56
N VAL A 47 6.86 -31.18 3.59
CA VAL A 47 6.85 -32.47 4.28
C VAL A 47 7.33 -33.57 3.33
N VAL A 48 8.43 -34.23 3.69
CA VAL A 48 9.16 -35.20 2.86
C VAL A 48 9.60 -36.41 3.68
N SER A 49 10.00 -37.50 3.02
CA SER A 49 10.48 -38.69 3.73
C SER A 49 11.90 -38.56 4.31
N SER A 50 12.73 -37.68 3.76
CA SER A 50 14.13 -37.47 4.13
C SER A 50 14.51 -35.99 4.10
N ALA A 51 15.38 -35.55 5.02
CA ALA A 51 15.91 -34.19 5.02
C ALA A 51 16.95 -33.94 3.92
N ASP A 52 17.57 -35.00 3.38
CA ASP A 52 18.52 -34.90 2.28
C ASP A 52 17.77 -34.82 0.94
N LEU A 53 17.73 -33.61 0.37
CA LEU A 53 17.15 -33.31 -0.93
C LEU A 53 18.19 -33.40 -2.07
N SER A 54 19.00 -34.45 -2.09
CA SER A 54 20.14 -34.55 -3.03
C SER A 54 19.75 -34.78 -4.50
N ALA A 55 18.54 -35.26 -4.80
CA ALA A 55 18.02 -35.42 -6.16
C ALA A 55 16.48 -35.63 -6.21
N GLY A 56 15.89 -35.56 -7.42
CA GLY A 56 14.49 -35.94 -7.67
C GLY A 56 13.46 -34.80 -7.56
N PHE A 57 12.17 -35.18 -7.49
CA PHE A 57 11.05 -34.23 -7.45
C PHE A 57 11.04 -33.37 -6.18
N ASP A 58 11.44 -33.92 -5.03
CA ASP A 58 11.50 -33.16 -3.78
C ASP A 58 12.46 -31.97 -3.88
N LYS A 59 13.66 -32.20 -4.44
CA LYS A 59 14.63 -31.13 -4.67
C LYS A 59 14.14 -30.10 -5.67
N ALA A 60 13.51 -30.53 -6.77
CA ALA A 60 13.00 -29.61 -7.79
C ALA A 60 11.85 -28.74 -7.29
N MET A 61 10.93 -29.31 -6.49
CA MET A 61 9.87 -28.55 -5.85
C MET A 61 10.43 -27.56 -4.83
N HIS A 62 11.39 -27.98 -4.01
CA HIS A 62 12.11 -27.08 -3.09
C HIS A 62 12.74 -25.90 -3.84
N ASP A 63 13.54 -26.16 -4.88
CA ASP A 63 14.20 -25.10 -5.66
C ASP A 63 13.20 -24.16 -6.32
N ARG A 64 12.05 -24.69 -6.78
CA ARG A 64 10.97 -23.87 -7.33
C ARG A 64 10.31 -22.99 -6.29
N LEU A 65 9.98 -23.52 -5.11
CA LEU A 65 9.46 -22.71 -4.00
C LEU A 65 10.42 -21.58 -3.63
N VAL A 66 11.73 -21.88 -3.54
CA VAL A 66 12.77 -20.84 -3.34
C VAL A 66 12.74 -19.81 -4.48
N SER A 67 12.66 -20.26 -5.74
CA SER A 67 12.57 -19.36 -6.91
C SER A 67 11.30 -18.49 -6.93
N LEU A 68 10.24 -18.95 -6.26
CA LEU A 68 8.98 -18.23 -6.07
C LEU A 68 9.01 -17.29 -4.84
N GLY A 69 10.14 -17.21 -4.14
CA GLY A 69 10.37 -16.28 -3.03
C GLY A 69 10.05 -16.84 -1.65
N PHE A 70 9.90 -18.17 -1.50
CA PHE A 70 9.66 -18.79 -0.20
C PHE A 70 10.96 -19.10 0.55
N GLU A 71 10.95 -18.84 1.85
CA GLU A 71 11.82 -19.51 2.82
C GLU A 71 11.24 -20.91 3.08
N VAL A 72 11.95 -21.97 2.66
CA VAL A 72 11.44 -23.34 2.70
C VAL A 72 12.03 -24.10 3.89
N THR A 73 11.17 -24.48 4.83
CA THR A 73 11.50 -25.42 5.91
C THR A 73 11.22 -26.84 5.46
N VAL A 74 12.25 -27.68 5.43
CA VAL A 74 12.11 -29.12 5.16
C VAL A 74 11.72 -29.84 6.45
N VAL A 75 10.58 -30.53 6.42
CA VAL A 75 10.02 -31.28 7.55
C VAL A 75 10.05 -32.77 7.21
N VAL A 76 10.76 -33.57 7.99
CA VAL A 76 10.78 -35.01 7.78
C VAL A 76 9.49 -35.61 8.34
N GLN A 77 8.89 -36.55 7.61
CA GLN A 77 7.62 -37.20 7.99
C GLN A 77 7.59 -37.80 9.42
N GLY A 78 8.76 -38.12 10.00
CA GLY A 78 8.89 -38.61 11.37
C GLY A 78 8.66 -37.53 12.44
N ASP A 79 8.78 -36.26 12.07
CA ASP A 79 8.58 -35.11 12.97
C ASP A 79 7.11 -34.67 13.01
N VAL A 80 6.31 -35.08 12.02
CA VAL A 80 4.89 -34.69 11.89
C VAL A 80 4.07 -35.27 13.04
N GLY A 81 3.30 -34.40 13.70
CA GLY A 81 2.51 -34.74 14.89
C GLY A 81 3.32 -34.76 16.20
N GLY A 82 4.65 -34.60 16.11
CA GLY A 82 5.56 -34.44 17.23
C GLY A 82 6.23 -33.06 17.21
N ALA A 83 7.46 -33.01 16.69
CA ALA A 83 8.25 -31.77 16.59
C ALA A 83 7.68 -30.75 15.59
N PHE A 84 6.87 -31.19 14.62
CA PHE A 84 6.11 -30.33 13.72
C PHE A 84 4.61 -30.59 13.88
N THR A 85 3.93 -29.68 14.59
CA THR A 85 2.49 -29.78 14.89
C THR A 85 1.66 -29.00 13.87
N ARG A 86 0.33 -29.22 13.87
CA ARG A 86 -0.58 -28.41 13.06
C ARG A 86 -0.54 -26.92 13.41
N ASP A 87 -0.39 -26.57 14.68
CA ASP A 87 -0.28 -25.18 15.10
C ASP A 87 0.99 -24.53 14.55
N MET A 88 2.08 -25.28 14.45
CA MET A 88 3.28 -24.83 13.74
C MET A 88 3.03 -24.68 12.25
N ALA A 89 2.35 -25.65 11.60
CA ALA A 89 1.98 -25.54 10.19
C ALA A 89 1.12 -24.30 9.91
N ASN A 90 0.22 -23.92 10.82
CA ASN A 90 -0.60 -22.70 10.72
C ASN A 90 0.21 -21.40 10.68
N THR A 91 1.50 -21.41 11.06
CA THR A 91 2.39 -20.24 10.98
C THR A 91 3.06 -20.06 9.62
N TYR A 92 2.88 -21.01 8.70
CA TYR A 92 3.41 -20.97 7.34
C TYR A 92 2.35 -20.49 6.35
N ASP A 93 2.79 -19.88 5.24
CA ASP A 93 1.93 -19.48 4.14
C ASP A 93 1.52 -20.69 3.28
N LEU A 94 2.41 -21.69 3.19
CA LEU A 94 2.22 -22.89 2.38
C LEU A 94 2.68 -24.15 3.12
N LEU A 95 1.87 -25.19 3.04
CA LEU A 95 2.23 -26.56 3.36
C LEU A 95 2.26 -27.37 2.06
N LEU A 96 3.43 -27.85 1.66
CA LEU A 96 3.59 -28.80 0.57
C LEU A 96 3.78 -30.20 1.15
N VAL A 97 2.85 -31.11 0.85
CA VAL A 97 2.94 -32.53 1.23
C VAL A 97 3.42 -33.32 0.02
N SER A 98 4.67 -33.80 0.06
CA SER A 98 5.26 -34.56 -1.04
C SER A 98 4.70 -35.99 -1.12
N GLU A 99 4.62 -36.54 -2.31
CA GLU A 99 4.35 -37.97 -2.57
C GLU A 99 5.39 -38.90 -1.90
N SER A 100 6.59 -38.40 -1.57
CA SER A 100 7.66 -39.22 -1.01
C SER A 100 7.38 -39.77 0.39
N ILE A 101 6.35 -39.27 1.08
CA ILE A 101 5.97 -39.71 2.42
C ILE A 101 5.09 -40.96 2.38
N SER A 102 4.89 -41.60 3.54
CA SER A 102 3.79 -42.57 3.67
C SER A 102 2.45 -41.84 3.84
N SER A 103 1.41 -42.31 3.14
CA SER A 103 0.09 -41.66 3.03
C SER A 103 -0.53 -41.07 4.30
N SER A 104 -0.43 -41.77 5.43
CA SER A 104 -1.03 -41.31 6.71
C SER A 104 -0.13 -40.39 7.53
N ARG A 105 1.10 -40.13 7.09
CA ARG A 105 2.08 -39.38 7.89
C ARG A 105 1.78 -37.90 7.99
N ALA A 106 1.06 -37.35 7.01
CA ALA A 106 0.63 -35.96 7.05
C ALA A 106 -0.70 -35.77 7.81
N ASP A 107 -1.49 -36.81 8.06
CA ASP A 107 -2.83 -36.73 8.70
C ASP A 107 -2.90 -35.85 9.96
N PRO A 108 -1.89 -35.82 10.86
CA PRO A 108 -1.91 -34.92 12.02
C PRO A 108 -2.00 -33.42 11.68
N LEU A 109 -1.65 -33.02 10.45
CA LEU A 109 -1.69 -31.64 9.96
C LEU A 109 -3.04 -31.27 9.32
N ARG A 110 -3.95 -32.23 9.16
CA ARG A 110 -5.29 -32.01 8.59
C ARG A 110 -6.02 -30.88 9.31
N GLY A 111 -6.64 -30.01 8.52
CA GLY A 111 -7.34 -28.84 9.02
C GLY A 111 -6.43 -27.64 9.30
N THR A 112 -5.19 -27.66 8.83
CA THR A 112 -4.29 -26.50 8.86
C THR A 112 -4.90 -25.29 8.14
N THR A 113 -4.61 -24.08 8.63
CA THR A 113 -4.98 -22.81 8.00
C THR A 113 -3.96 -22.34 6.97
N ALA A 114 -2.79 -23.00 6.88
CA ALA A 114 -1.85 -22.78 5.78
C ALA A 114 -2.46 -23.28 4.46
N ALA A 115 -2.15 -22.63 3.34
CA ALA A 115 -2.54 -23.14 2.03
C ALA A 115 -1.87 -24.49 1.76
N VAL A 116 -2.55 -25.43 1.12
CA VAL A 116 -2.06 -26.81 0.98
C VAL A 116 -1.84 -27.16 -0.50
N ILE A 117 -0.64 -27.62 -0.83
CA ILE A 117 -0.38 -28.39 -2.05
C ILE A 117 -0.13 -29.83 -1.63
N HIS A 118 -1.01 -30.75 -1.99
CA HIS A 118 -0.92 -32.15 -1.60
C HIS A 118 -0.65 -33.02 -2.83
N ASN A 119 0.56 -33.55 -2.92
CA ASN A 119 0.95 -34.38 -4.04
C ASN A 119 0.60 -35.85 -3.84
N GLU A 120 0.66 -36.31 -2.59
CA GLU A 120 0.35 -37.68 -2.19
C GLU A 120 -1.16 -37.93 -2.29
N ALA A 121 -1.60 -38.71 -3.29
CA ALA A 121 -3.03 -38.83 -3.56
C ALA A 121 -3.76 -39.86 -2.67
N TYR A 122 -3.04 -40.79 -2.03
CA TYR A 122 -3.61 -41.66 -1.00
C TYR A 122 -4.01 -40.88 0.26
N GLY A 123 -3.42 -39.72 0.53
CA GLY A 123 -3.76 -38.86 1.66
C GLY A 123 -4.95 -37.94 1.37
N TRP A 124 -5.36 -37.79 0.11
CA TRP A 124 -6.47 -36.89 -0.26
C TRP A 124 -7.80 -37.29 0.40
N ASP A 125 -8.07 -38.57 0.60
CA ASP A 125 -9.29 -39.03 1.28
C ASP A 125 -9.22 -38.83 2.80
N ASN A 126 -8.06 -39.11 3.40
CA ASN A 126 -7.78 -38.84 4.81
C ASN A 126 -7.97 -37.36 5.13
N TRP A 127 -7.73 -36.49 4.15
CA TRP A 127 -7.90 -35.03 4.24
C TRP A 127 -9.25 -34.51 3.73
N LEU A 128 -10.18 -35.40 3.34
CA LEU A 128 -11.53 -35.09 2.85
C LEU A 128 -11.60 -34.32 1.53
N PHE A 129 -10.55 -34.37 0.72
CA PHE A 129 -10.57 -33.77 -0.62
C PHE A 129 -11.40 -34.62 -1.60
N THR A 130 -11.72 -35.86 -1.23
CA THR A 130 -12.38 -36.88 -2.05
C THR A 130 -13.40 -37.68 -1.24
N ARG A 131 -14.33 -38.37 -1.93
CA ARG A 131 -15.29 -39.33 -1.32
C ARG A 131 -14.66 -40.75 -1.28
N PRO A 132 -15.16 -41.70 -0.45
CA PRO A 132 -14.46 -42.97 -0.14
C PRO A 132 -13.92 -43.74 -1.36
N ILE A 133 -12.68 -44.22 -1.21
CA ILE A 133 -11.74 -44.62 -2.27
C ILE A 133 -12.24 -45.66 -3.29
N ASN A 134 -11.98 -45.35 -4.57
CA ASN A 134 -11.42 -46.24 -5.60
C ASN A 134 -10.19 -45.49 -6.18
N ILE A 135 -8.97 -45.80 -5.72
CA ILE A 135 -7.73 -45.21 -6.28
C ILE A 135 -7.41 -45.98 -7.55
N HIS A 136 -7.08 -45.25 -8.61
CA HIS A 136 -6.71 -45.80 -9.90
C HIS A 136 -5.25 -45.49 -10.20
N TRP A 137 -4.51 -46.53 -10.60
CA TRP A 137 -3.16 -46.41 -11.12
C TRP A 137 -3.22 -46.19 -12.63
N ALA A 138 -3.14 -44.93 -13.04
CA ALA A 138 -3.11 -44.62 -14.46
C ALA A 138 -1.67 -44.55 -14.98
N SER A 139 -1.46 -45.03 -16.21
CA SER A 139 -0.17 -44.93 -16.89
C SER A 139 -0.21 -44.16 -18.20
N GLY A 140 0.75 -43.25 -18.37
CA GLY A 140 0.83 -42.39 -19.55
C GLY A 140 1.83 -41.24 -19.36
N SER A 141 1.96 -40.38 -20.37
CA SER A 141 2.79 -39.16 -20.32
C SER A 141 1.98 -37.88 -20.56
N THR A 142 0.67 -37.99 -20.71
CA THR A 142 -0.24 -36.87 -20.99
C THR A 142 -1.37 -36.80 -19.97
N VAL A 143 -1.92 -35.59 -19.80
CA VAL A 143 -3.17 -35.32 -19.08
C VAL A 143 -4.13 -34.58 -20.00
N GLU A 144 -5.43 -34.67 -19.76
CA GLU A 144 -6.44 -33.84 -20.39
C GLU A 144 -6.78 -32.65 -19.49
N ILE A 145 -6.54 -31.44 -19.98
CA ILE A 145 -6.99 -30.20 -19.34
C ILE A 145 -8.48 -30.02 -19.64
N VAL A 146 -9.30 -29.93 -18.59
CA VAL A 146 -10.77 -29.89 -18.69
C VAL A 146 -11.39 -28.59 -18.16
N ASN A 147 -10.61 -27.75 -17.48
CA ASN A 147 -11.08 -26.46 -16.99
C ASN A 147 -10.01 -25.37 -17.20
N THR A 148 -10.02 -24.76 -18.38
CA THR A 148 -9.14 -23.62 -18.70
C THR A 148 -9.62 -22.29 -18.13
N SER A 149 -10.83 -22.24 -17.58
CA SER A 149 -11.37 -21.06 -16.89
C SER A 149 -10.85 -20.94 -15.45
N HIS A 150 -10.34 -22.03 -14.86
CA HIS A 150 -9.77 -22.01 -13.52
C HIS A 150 -8.48 -21.17 -13.48
N PRO A 151 -8.26 -20.30 -12.45
CA PRO A 151 -7.08 -19.43 -12.40
C PRO A 151 -5.73 -20.15 -12.51
N ILE A 152 -5.62 -21.38 -11.97
CA ILE A 152 -4.39 -22.20 -12.11
C ILE A 152 -4.10 -22.49 -13.59
N ALA A 153 -5.11 -22.88 -14.38
CA ALA A 153 -4.92 -23.19 -15.80
C ALA A 153 -4.56 -21.94 -16.61
N GLN A 154 -5.18 -20.80 -16.28
CA GLN A 154 -4.90 -19.52 -16.92
C GLN A 154 -3.48 -19.02 -16.60
N MET A 155 -3.07 -19.04 -15.32
CA MET A 155 -1.72 -18.67 -14.89
C MET A 155 -0.64 -19.57 -15.53
N ALA A 156 -0.95 -20.85 -15.74
CA ALA A 156 -0.07 -21.79 -16.42
C ALA A 156 -0.10 -21.66 -17.95
N SER A 157 -1.01 -20.86 -18.51
CA SER A 157 -1.23 -20.70 -19.96
C SER A 157 -1.46 -22.02 -20.69
N VAL A 158 -2.16 -22.97 -20.05
CA VAL A 158 -2.47 -24.28 -20.65
C VAL A 158 -3.76 -24.23 -21.45
N LYS A 159 -3.84 -25.05 -22.50
CA LYS A 159 -5.00 -25.12 -23.40
C LYS A 159 -5.87 -26.32 -23.05
N MET A 160 -7.17 -26.21 -23.37
CA MET A 160 -8.14 -27.30 -23.25
C MET A 160 -7.70 -28.50 -24.09
N GLY A 161 -7.86 -29.71 -23.56
CA GLY A 161 -7.51 -30.96 -24.24
C GLY A 161 -6.18 -31.58 -23.79
N GLN A 162 -5.64 -32.49 -24.62
CA GLN A 162 -4.45 -33.27 -24.28
C GLN A 162 -3.19 -32.40 -24.16
N MET A 163 -2.46 -32.56 -23.06
CA MET A 163 -1.22 -31.87 -22.75
C MET A 163 -0.15 -32.87 -22.31
N ALA A 164 1.06 -32.75 -22.85
CA ALA A 164 2.21 -33.53 -22.40
C ALA A 164 2.58 -33.12 -20.97
N PHE A 165 2.44 -34.05 -20.04
CA PHE A 165 2.80 -33.87 -18.64
C PHE A 165 4.24 -34.32 -18.37
N PHE A 166 4.67 -35.39 -19.06
CA PHE A 166 6.05 -35.91 -19.04
C PHE A 166 6.69 -35.96 -20.44
N SER A 167 8.02 -35.80 -20.51
CA SER A 167 8.83 -35.75 -21.73
C SER A 167 9.18 -37.13 -22.31
N SER A 168 8.96 -38.22 -21.57
CA SER A 168 9.22 -39.61 -21.98
C SER A 168 7.97 -40.50 -21.75
N PRO A 169 7.71 -41.51 -22.60
CA PRO A 169 6.60 -42.46 -22.44
C PRO A 169 6.82 -43.50 -21.32
N ALA A 170 7.88 -43.35 -20.51
CA ALA A 170 8.07 -44.19 -19.32
C ALA A 170 6.84 -44.08 -18.42
N ALA A 171 6.28 -45.23 -18.01
CA ALA A 171 5.02 -45.32 -17.30
C ALA A 171 5.04 -44.44 -16.04
N TRP A 172 4.34 -43.31 -16.10
CA TRP A 172 3.81 -42.66 -14.91
C TRP A 172 2.88 -43.67 -14.24
N THR A 173 2.95 -43.80 -12.92
CA THR A 173 1.82 -44.28 -12.13
C THR A 173 1.38 -43.10 -11.30
N VAL A 174 0.22 -42.54 -11.63
CA VAL A 174 -0.46 -41.54 -10.81
C VAL A 174 -1.42 -42.29 -9.91
N ASP A 175 -1.42 -41.95 -8.63
CA ASP A 175 -2.58 -42.18 -7.80
C ASP A 175 -3.61 -41.09 -8.13
N SER A 176 -4.78 -41.53 -8.56
CA SER A 176 -5.83 -40.66 -9.09
C SER A 176 -7.20 -41.08 -8.57
N VAL A 177 -8.12 -40.11 -8.52
CA VAL A 177 -9.41 -40.27 -7.82
C VAL A 177 -10.60 -40.04 -8.73
N VAL A 178 -11.64 -40.84 -8.55
CA VAL A 178 -12.86 -40.81 -9.37
C VAL A 178 -13.99 -39.98 -8.77
N ALA A 179 -13.85 -39.53 -7.52
CA ALA A 179 -14.86 -38.76 -6.81
C ALA A 179 -14.24 -37.67 -5.92
N LEU A 180 -14.24 -36.44 -6.41
CA LEU A 180 -13.80 -35.26 -5.65
C LEU A 180 -14.85 -34.80 -4.63
N ALA A 181 -14.41 -34.02 -3.64
CA ALA A 181 -15.30 -33.31 -2.72
C ALA A 181 -16.25 -32.35 -3.46
N PRO A 182 -17.42 -32.00 -2.90
CA PRO A 182 -18.40 -31.14 -3.57
C PRO A 182 -17.86 -29.75 -3.95
N GLY A 183 -16.94 -29.20 -3.16
CA GLY A 183 -16.30 -27.90 -3.39
C GLY A 183 -15.06 -27.95 -4.28
N ALA A 184 -14.71 -29.11 -4.83
CA ALA A 184 -13.51 -29.27 -5.65
C ALA A 184 -13.78 -29.01 -7.13
N GLU A 185 -12.94 -28.20 -7.74
CA GLU A 185 -12.93 -27.92 -9.18
C GLU A 185 -11.86 -28.77 -9.87
N LEU A 186 -12.29 -29.64 -10.79
CA LEU A 186 -11.39 -30.46 -11.60
C LEU A 186 -10.69 -29.60 -12.66
N ILE A 187 -9.36 -29.67 -12.74
CA ILE A 187 -8.54 -28.90 -13.69
C ILE A 187 -7.96 -29.82 -14.76
N ALA A 188 -7.39 -30.95 -14.35
CA ALA A 188 -6.80 -31.94 -15.26
C ALA A 188 -7.12 -33.37 -14.82
N LYS A 189 -7.33 -34.25 -15.80
CA LYS A 189 -7.65 -35.67 -15.61
C LYS A 189 -6.82 -36.58 -16.52
N ILE A 190 -6.79 -37.86 -16.21
CA ILE A 190 -6.27 -38.94 -17.05
C ILE A 190 -7.36 -40.01 -17.24
N ASN A 191 -7.42 -40.64 -18.41
CA ASN A 191 -8.33 -41.75 -18.67
C ASN A 191 -7.59 -43.08 -18.51
N ASP A 192 -8.01 -43.90 -17.55
CA ASP A 192 -7.48 -45.24 -17.33
C ASP A 192 -8.57 -46.30 -17.54
N GLY A 193 -8.40 -47.14 -18.56
CA GLY A 193 -9.36 -48.22 -18.87
C GLY A 193 -10.81 -47.76 -19.06
N GLY A 194 -11.04 -46.51 -19.50
CA GLY A 194 -12.37 -45.92 -19.64
C GLY A 194 -12.88 -45.14 -18.42
N THR A 195 -12.08 -45.03 -17.36
CA THR A 195 -12.39 -44.26 -16.15
C THR A 195 -11.62 -42.95 -16.13
N ASP A 196 -12.33 -41.83 -16.02
CA ASP A 196 -11.73 -40.51 -15.86
C ASP A 196 -11.30 -40.29 -14.41
N CYS A 197 -10.00 -40.09 -14.21
CA CYS A 197 -9.40 -39.95 -12.89
C CYS A 197 -8.76 -38.57 -12.73
N ALA A 198 -9.07 -37.87 -11.66
CA ALA A 198 -8.54 -36.53 -11.39
C ALA A 198 -7.05 -36.58 -11.05
N VAL A 199 -6.28 -35.69 -11.67
CA VAL A 199 -4.83 -35.53 -11.44
C VAL A 199 -4.53 -34.17 -10.82
N ILE A 200 -5.26 -33.14 -11.23
CA ILE A 200 -5.15 -31.78 -10.69
C ILE A 200 -6.55 -31.24 -10.42
N PHE A 201 -6.77 -30.80 -9.19
CA PHE A 201 -7.99 -30.11 -8.77
C PHE A 201 -7.67 -29.07 -7.70
N ALA A 202 -8.59 -28.14 -7.50
CA ALA A 202 -8.47 -27.09 -6.49
C ALA A 202 -9.74 -27.00 -5.64
N ILE A 203 -9.59 -26.62 -4.37
CA ILE A 203 -10.69 -26.34 -3.45
C ILE A 203 -10.44 -24.95 -2.89
N GLU A 204 -11.38 -24.03 -3.12
CA GLU A 204 -11.31 -22.67 -2.59
C GLU A 204 -11.55 -22.67 -1.08
N LYS A 205 -11.02 -21.67 -0.37
CA LYS A 205 -11.30 -21.52 1.06
C LYS A 205 -12.82 -21.43 1.28
N ASP A 206 -13.29 -22.03 2.36
CA ASP A 206 -14.70 -22.13 2.77
C ASP A 206 -15.59 -23.00 1.85
N ALA A 207 -15.05 -23.56 0.75
CA ALA A 207 -15.77 -24.50 -0.09
C ALA A 207 -15.98 -25.86 0.63
N PRO A 208 -17.08 -26.57 0.35
CA PRO A 208 -17.43 -27.79 1.09
C PRO A 208 -16.49 -28.98 0.78
N LEU A 209 -15.88 -29.54 1.82
CA LEU A 209 -15.13 -30.80 1.81
C LEU A 209 -16.07 -32.01 1.73
N ALA A 210 -15.52 -33.23 1.66
CA ALA A 210 -16.30 -34.45 1.46
C ALA A 210 -17.35 -34.72 2.57
N ASP A 211 -17.11 -34.26 3.79
CA ASP A 211 -18.05 -34.36 4.92
C ASP A 211 -18.98 -33.14 5.06
N GLY A 212 -18.87 -32.15 4.16
CA GLY A 212 -19.64 -30.92 4.16
C GLY A 212 -19.04 -29.78 5.00
N SER A 213 -17.93 -30.01 5.71
CA SER A 213 -17.22 -28.94 6.42
C SER A 213 -16.55 -27.95 5.45
N PRO A 214 -16.40 -26.66 5.81
CA PRO A 214 -15.71 -25.68 4.98
C PRO A 214 -14.20 -25.93 4.98
N ALA A 215 -13.57 -25.81 3.81
CA ALA A 215 -12.11 -25.86 3.68
C ALA A 215 -11.45 -24.70 4.46
N PRO A 216 -10.47 -24.97 5.36
CA PRO A 216 -9.86 -23.94 6.20
C PRO A 216 -8.97 -22.95 5.43
N SER A 217 -8.49 -23.36 4.26
CA SER A 217 -7.59 -22.63 3.38
C SER A 217 -7.79 -23.11 1.93
N ARG A 218 -7.10 -22.49 0.97
CA ARG A 218 -7.03 -23.01 -0.39
C ARG A 218 -6.23 -24.31 -0.41
N ILE A 219 -6.73 -25.29 -1.15
CA ILE A 219 -6.13 -26.61 -1.31
C ILE A 219 -5.97 -26.90 -2.80
N VAL A 220 -4.83 -27.48 -3.18
CA VAL A 220 -4.64 -28.07 -4.50
C VAL A 220 -4.19 -29.51 -4.33
N GLY A 221 -4.94 -30.43 -4.92
CA GLY A 221 -4.44 -31.78 -5.18
C GLY A 221 -3.73 -31.78 -6.51
N LEU A 222 -2.43 -32.10 -6.52
CA LEU A 222 -1.59 -32.09 -7.72
C LEU A 222 -0.67 -33.30 -7.68
N SER A 223 -1.07 -34.41 -8.30
CA SER A 223 -0.29 -35.64 -8.20
C SER A 223 1.04 -35.53 -8.97
N ILE A 224 2.13 -35.79 -8.26
CA ILE A 224 3.51 -35.86 -8.78
C ILE A 224 4.13 -37.15 -8.24
N PRO A 225 4.77 -38.00 -9.06
CA PRO A 225 5.32 -39.27 -8.61
C PRO A 225 6.51 -39.10 -7.64
N ALA A 226 6.59 -39.97 -6.62
CA ALA A 226 7.70 -40.02 -5.66
C ALA A 226 8.98 -40.68 -6.18
N ASN A 227 8.93 -41.39 -7.31
CA ASN A 227 9.96 -42.37 -7.66
C ASN A 227 11.32 -41.71 -7.97
N ALA A 228 12.31 -41.98 -7.12
CA ALA A 228 13.71 -41.56 -7.23
C ALA A 228 14.43 -42.00 -8.52
N SER A 229 13.79 -42.84 -9.35
CA SER A 229 14.30 -43.25 -10.67
C SER A 229 14.04 -42.20 -11.77
N TYR A 230 13.28 -41.14 -11.49
CA TYR A 230 13.01 -40.04 -12.44
C TYR A 230 13.73 -38.77 -12.04
N THR A 231 14.34 -38.09 -13.02
CA THR A 231 14.86 -36.73 -12.84
C THR A 231 13.73 -35.72 -13.03
N ALA A 232 13.83 -34.55 -12.39
CA ALA A 232 12.84 -33.48 -12.52
C ALA A 232 12.66 -32.97 -13.96
N ASP A 233 13.67 -33.18 -14.82
CA ASP A 233 13.63 -32.91 -16.27
C ASP A 233 12.64 -33.82 -17.03
N ALA A 234 12.09 -34.84 -16.35
CA ALA A 234 11.03 -35.67 -16.88
C ALA A 234 9.69 -34.91 -17.00
N MET A 235 9.38 -33.96 -16.11
CA MET A 235 8.17 -33.12 -16.24
C MET A 235 8.40 -32.03 -17.29
N THR A 236 7.39 -31.79 -18.14
CA THR A 236 7.47 -30.74 -19.15
C THR A 236 7.44 -29.35 -18.52
N ASN A 237 7.94 -28.33 -19.24
CA ASN A 237 7.82 -26.93 -18.81
C ASN A 237 6.36 -26.51 -18.55
N GLN A 238 5.40 -27.06 -19.29
CA GLN A 238 3.97 -26.78 -19.09
C GLN A 238 3.43 -27.42 -17.80
N ALA A 239 3.85 -28.65 -17.48
CA ALA A 239 3.48 -29.30 -16.22
C ALA A 239 4.08 -28.56 -15.01
N TRP A 240 5.30 -28.08 -15.14
CA TRP A 240 5.92 -27.22 -14.14
C TRP A 240 5.26 -25.84 -14.02
N ALA A 241 4.78 -25.26 -15.12
CA ALA A 241 3.99 -24.02 -15.07
C ALA A 241 2.66 -24.21 -14.32
N LEU A 242 2.02 -25.38 -14.43
CA LEU A 242 0.85 -25.73 -13.62
C LEU A 242 1.18 -25.83 -12.12
N PHE A 243 2.33 -26.42 -11.77
CA PHE A 243 2.80 -26.44 -10.39
C PHE A 243 3.04 -25.02 -9.84
N ASP A 244 3.77 -24.18 -10.56
CA ASP A 244 4.02 -22.79 -10.15
C ASP A 244 2.71 -22.00 -10.01
N ALA A 245 1.76 -22.21 -10.93
CA ALA A 245 0.44 -21.60 -10.90
C ALA A 245 -0.41 -22.08 -9.70
N ALA A 246 -0.34 -23.37 -9.36
CA ALA A 246 -0.99 -23.94 -8.18
C ALA A 246 -0.45 -23.33 -6.89
N VAL A 247 0.88 -23.25 -6.75
CA VAL A 247 1.54 -22.59 -5.60
C VAL A 247 1.09 -21.14 -5.49
N ARG A 248 1.11 -20.39 -6.60
CA ARG A 248 0.68 -18.98 -6.63
C ARG A 248 -0.78 -18.83 -6.25
N TRP A 249 -1.67 -19.63 -6.81
CA TRP A 249 -3.10 -19.57 -6.52
C TRP A 249 -3.40 -19.88 -5.05
N ALA A 250 -2.79 -20.95 -4.52
CA ALA A 250 -3.00 -21.39 -3.14
C ALA A 250 -2.54 -20.32 -2.13
N THR A 251 -1.45 -19.61 -2.43
CA THR A 251 -0.76 -18.70 -1.47
C THR A 251 -0.99 -17.20 -1.72
N TYR A 252 -1.86 -16.84 -2.67
CA TYR A 252 -2.21 -15.44 -2.91
C TYR A 252 -3.36 -15.00 -2.00
N ALA A 253 -3.15 -13.95 -1.20
CA ALA A 253 -4.15 -13.41 -0.26
C ALA A 253 -5.45 -12.93 -0.94
N ALA A 254 -5.38 -12.56 -2.23
CA ALA A 254 -6.52 -12.20 -3.08
C ALA A 254 -6.44 -12.98 -4.39
N ASN A 255 -7.57 -13.30 -5.02
CA ASN A 255 -7.56 -13.97 -6.33
C ASN A 255 -6.90 -13.03 -7.38
N PRO A 256 -5.76 -13.40 -8.00
CA PRO A 256 -4.96 -12.48 -8.82
C PRO A 256 -5.66 -12.00 -10.09
N VAL A 257 -6.77 -12.63 -10.49
CA VAL A 257 -7.59 -12.19 -11.64
C VAL A 257 -8.60 -11.11 -11.28
N LEU A 258 -8.79 -10.79 -9.99
CA LEU A 258 -9.69 -9.73 -9.54
C LEU A 258 -8.96 -8.42 -9.32
N ALA A 259 -9.72 -7.32 -9.39
CA ALA A 259 -9.29 -6.03 -8.89
C ALA A 259 -8.90 -6.14 -7.41
N ARG A 260 -7.82 -5.46 -7.02
CA ARG A 260 -7.26 -5.55 -5.66
C ARG A 260 -6.56 -4.25 -5.25
N ASP A 261 -6.03 -4.23 -4.04
CA ASP A 261 -5.31 -3.08 -3.47
C ASP A 261 -6.11 -1.76 -3.62
N PRO A 262 -7.36 -1.70 -3.13
CA PRO A 262 -8.22 -0.53 -3.31
C PRO A 262 -7.67 0.69 -2.59
N SER A 263 -7.83 1.86 -3.22
CA SER A 263 -7.70 3.16 -2.60
C SER A 263 -9.00 3.93 -2.83
N PRO A 264 -9.68 4.44 -1.79
CA PRO A 264 -9.35 4.27 -0.37
C PRO A 264 -9.37 2.79 0.03
N ALA A 265 -8.59 2.44 1.05
CA ALA A 265 -8.52 1.07 1.57
C ALA A 265 -9.91 0.60 2.02
N ASP A 266 -10.16 -0.72 1.96
CA ASP A 266 -11.44 -1.27 2.39
C ASP A 266 -11.70 -0.94 3.87
N THR A 267 -12.95 -0.55 4.17
CA THR A 267 -13.45 -0.05 5.46
C THR A 267 -12.80 1.25 5.95
N ALA A 268 -12.05 1.96 5.10
CA ALA A 268 -11.44 3.24 5.46
C ALA A 268 -12.51 4.23 5.95
N THR A 269 -12.17 4.97 7.00
CA THR A 269 -13.03 6.04 7.54
C THR A 269 -12.34 7.38 7.34
N ASP A 270 -13.10 8.47 7.49
CA ASP A 270 -12.60 9.83 7.30
C ASP A 270 -12.01 10.11 5.90
N VAL A 271 -12.64 9.53 4.88
CA VAL A 271 -12.24 9.68 3.48
C VAL A 271 -12.78 11.01 2.92
N ALA A 272 -11.96 11.76 2.20
CA ALA A 272 -12.37 13.03 1.59
C ALA A 272 -13.57 12.85 0.64
N ARG A 273 -14.46 13.83 0.59
CA ARG A 273 -15.67 13.73 -0.26
C ARG A 273 -15.39 13.72 -1.76
N ASP A 274 -14.25 14.27 -2.16
CA ASP A 274 -13.74 14.33 -3.52
C ASP A 274 -12.71 13.23 -3.81
N VAL A 275 -12.78 12.12 -3.06
CA VAL A 275 -11.90 10.96 -3.21
C VAL A 275 -11.88 10.44 -4.65
N ILE A 276 -10.68 10.09 -5.13
CA ILE A 276 -10.51 9.32 -6.36
C ILE A 276 -10.34 7.86 -5.96
N LEU A 277 -11.22 7.00 -6.47
CA LEU A 277 -11.12 5.57 -6.29
C LEU A 277 -10.03 5.04 -7.23
N SER A 278 -9.16 4.14 -6.78
CA SER A 278 -8.18 3.46 -7.63
C SER A 278 -7.94 2.04 -7.15
N TRP A 279 -7.56 1.16 -8.05
CA TRP A 279 -7.27 -0.23 -7.75
C TRP A 279 -6.09 -0.71 -8.59
N ARG A 280 -5.52 -1.84 -8.17
CA ARG A 280 -4.63 -2.61 -9.01
C ARG A 280 -5.44 -3.60 -9.84
N PRO A 281 -5.32 -3.55 -11.19
CA PRO A 281 -6.00 -4.48 -12.06
C PRO A 281 -5.66 -5.95 -11.81
N GLY A 282 -6.63 -6.82 -12.08
CA GLY A 282 -6.40 -8.26 -12.24
C GLY A 282 -5.40 -8.56 -13.36
N VAL A 283 -4.68 -9.68 -13.26
CA VAL A 283 -3.57 -10.02 -14.20
C VAL A 283 -3.98 -10.17 -15.67
N PHE A 284 -5.27 -10.32 -15.96
CA PHE A 284 -5.81 -10.46 -17.32
C PHE A 284 -6.72 -9.30 -17.74
N ALA A 285 -6.87 -8.29 -16.89
CA ALA A 285 -7.77 -7.17 -17.12
C ALA A 285 -7.33 -6.32 -18.32
N ASP A 286 -8.24 -6.13 -19.28
CA ASP A 286 -8.14 -5.15 -20.37
C ASP A 286 -9.02 -3.93 -20.08
N LYS A 287 -10.21 -4.15 -19.51
CA LYS A 287 -11.17 -3.11 -19.12
C LYS A 287 -11.75 -3.36 -17.73
N HIS A 288 -12.43 -2.35 -17.20
CA HIS A 288 -13.03 -2.36 -15.87
C HIS A 288 -14.49 -1.89 -15.88
N ASP A 289 -15.38 -2.64 -15.24
CA ASP A 289 -16.73 -2.17 -14.92
C ASP A 289 -16.77 -1.76 -13.44
N VAL A 290 -17.08 -0.49 -13.16
CA VAL A 290 -17.03 0.12 -11.83
C VAL A 290 -18.45 0.33 -11.31
N TYR A 291 -18.68 -0.12 -10.08
CA TYR A 291 -19.95 0.01 -9.36
C TYR A 291 -19.73 0.81 -8.08
N LEU A 292 -20.64 1.73 -7.76
CA LEU A 292 -20.56 2.56 -6.57
C LEU A 292 -21.96 2.97 -6.09
N GLY A 293 -22.23 2.80 -4.80
CA GLY A 293 -23.48 3.25 -4.21
C GLY A 293 -23.50 3.15 -2.69
N PRO A 294 -24.49 3.78 -2.02
CA PRO A 294 -24.61 3.74 -0.56
C PRO A 294 -25.31 2.47 -0.05
N VAL A 295 -25.72 1.55 -0.93
CA VAL A 295 -26.43 0.30 -0.61
C VAL A 295 -25.56 -0.88 -1.04
N PHE A 296 -25.16 -1.71 -0.07
CA PHE A 296 -24.30 -2.87 -0.32
C PHE A 296 -24.88 -3.81 -1.38
N GLU A 297 -26.16 -4.17 -1.26
CA GLU A 297 -26.79 -5.13 -2.17
C GLU A 297 -26.83 -4.64 -3.63
N ASP A 298 -27.07 -3.35 -3.87
CA ASP A 298 -27.11 -2.81 -5.23
C ASP A 298 -25.73 -2.88 -5.91
N VAL A 299 -24.66 -2.66 -5.13
CA VAL A 299 -23.28 -2.80 -5.61
C VAL A 299 -22.93 -4.28 -5.79
N ASN A 300 -23.29 -5.13 -4.82
CA ASN A 300 -23.03 -6.55 -4.84
C ASN A 300 -23.76 -7.28 -5.98
N GLU A 301 -24.95 -6.84 -6.36
CA GLU A 301 -25.72 -7.42 -7.46
C GLU A 301 -25.42 -6.77 -8.82
N GLY A 302 -24.54 -5.75 -8.87
CA GLY A 302 -24.16 -5.06 -10.10
C GLY A 302 -25.23 -4.10 -10.63
N LYS A 303 -26.15 -3.64 -9.79
CA LYS A 303 -27.20 -2.66 -10.13
C LYS A 303 -26.70 -1.21 -10.10
N ALA A 304 -25.64 -0.95 -9.35
CA ALA A 304 -25.06 0.38 -9.14
C ALA A 304 -23.89 0.70 -10.10
N LEU A 305 -24.02 0.38 -11.39
CA LEU A 305 -22.97 0.60 -12.39
C LEU A 305 -22.77 2.11 -12.63
N VAL A 306 -21.55 2.59 -12.45
CA VAL A 306 -21.19 4.01 -12.62
C VAL A 306 -20.19 4.26 -13.75
N SER A 307 -19.47 3.23 -14.19
CA SER A 307 -18.59 3.27 -15.36
C SER A 307 -18.49 1.88 -15.97
N ALA A 308 -18.60 1.75 -17.29
CA ALA A 308 -18.56 0.47 -17.99
C ALA A 308 -17.40 0.44 -19.00
N GLY A 309 -16.66 -0.66 -19.06
CA GLY A 309 -15.59 -0.89 -20.02
C GLY A 309 -14.47 0.16 -19.95
N GLN A 310 -14.13 0.62 -18.76
CA GLN A 310 -13.16 1.69 -18.54
C GLN A 310 -11.72 1.18 -18.72
N ASP A 311 -10.86 1.98 -19.37
CA ASP A 311 -9.42 1.72 -19.53
C ASP A 311 -8.60 2.07 -18.28
N ALA A 312 -9.00 3.13 -17.59
CA ALA A 312 -8.28 3.61 -16.41
C ALA A 312 -8.56 2.72 -15.20
N ASN A 313 -7.54 2.46 -14.40
CA ASN A 313 -7.65 1.75 -13.11
C ASN A 313 -8.01 2.69 -11.94
N TRP A 314 -8.74 3.77 -12.23
CA TRP A 314 -9.21 4.75 -11.26
C TRP A 314 -10.54 5.37 -11.69
N TYR A 315 -11.36 5.82 -10.73
CA TYR A 315 -12.67 6.43 -10.97
C TYR A 315 -12.89 7.62 -10.03
N ALA A 316 -13.36 8.74 -10.59
CA ALA A 316 -13.70 9.94 -9.81
C ALA A 316 -15.23 10.05 -9.67
N PRO A 317 -15.81 9.76 -8.49
CA PRO A 317 -17.25 9.78 -8.28
C PRO A 317 -17.85 11.19 -8.17
N GLY A 318 -17.01 12.23 -8.13
CA GLY A 318 -17.43 13.59 -7.80
C GLY A 318 -17.58 13.78 -6.29
N LEU A 319 -18.41 14.74 -5.89
CA LEU A 319 -18.54 15.14 -4.50
C LEU A 319 -19.60 14.31 -3.76
N LEU A 320 -19.15 13.41 -2.88
CA LEU A 320 -20.00 12.50 -2.08
C LEU A 320 -20.66 13.20 -0.88
N ASP A 321 -21.61 12.56 -0.18
CA ASP A 321 -22.19 13.09 1.08
C ASP A 321 -21.21 13.04 2.27
N PHE A 322 -21.45 13.81 3.34
CA PHE A 322 -20.68 13.72 4.59
C PHE A 322 -21.11 12.53 5.45
N GLY A 323 -20.16 11.91 6.16
CA GLY A 323 -20.40 10.89 7.19
C GLY A 323 -21.12 9.64 6.67
N ARG A 324 -21.13 9.44 5.35
CA ARG A 324 -21.86 8.38 4.67
C ARG A 324 -20.91 7.29 4.21
N THR A 325 -21.31 6.05 4.46
CA THR A 325 -20.64 4.86 3.94
C THR A 325 -21.08 4.59 2.50
N TYR A 326 -20.09 4.37 1.63
CA TYR A 326 -20.28 3.94 0.25
C TYR A 326 -19.64 2.58 0.06
N TYR A 327 -20.29 1.75 -0.77
CA TYR A 327 -19.81 0.47 -1.23
C TYR A 327 -19.42 0.59 -2.69
N TRP A 328 -18.35 -0.09 -3.09
CA TRP A 328 -17.90 -0.07 -4.48
C TRP A 328 -17.25 -1.40 -4.86
N ARG A 329 -17.26 -1.70 -6.15
CA ARG A 329 -16.74 -2.93 -6.72
C ARG A 329 -16.19 -2.65 -8.10
N VAL A 330 -15.16 -3.39 -8.50
CA VAL A 330 -14.66 -3.38 -9.87
C VAL A 330 -14.67 -4.80 -10.43
N ASP A 331 -15.40 -4.99 -11.52
CA ASP A 331 -15.35 -6.24 -12.28
C ASP A 331 -14.30 -6.11 -13.39
N GLU A 332 -13.42 -7.10 -13.49
CA GLU A 332 -12.32 -7.12 -14.45
C GLU A 332 -12.74 -7.80 -15.75
N VAL A 333 -12.53 -7.14 -16.89
CA VAL A 333 -12.95 -7.62 -18.21
C VAL A 333 -11.71 -7.96 -19.04
N ASN A 334 -11.61 -9.21 -19.49
CA ASN A 334 -10.49 -9.68 -20.31
C ASN A 334 -10.48 -9.07 -21.72
N ALA A 335 -9.30 -9.07 -22.33
CA ALA A 335 -9.12 -8.75 -23.74
C ALA A 335 -9.87 -9.73 -24.68
N LEU A 336 -10.05 -9.31 -25.94
CA LEU A 336 -10.56 -10.17 -27.01
C LEU A 336 -9.65 -11.41 -27.23
N PRO A 337 -10.21 -12.58 -27.60
CA PRO A 337 -11.61 -12.83 -27.93
C PRO A 337 -12.50 -13.23 -26.73
N ASP A 338 -11.91 -13.50 -25.57
CA ASP A 338 -12.55 -14.16 -24.44
C ASP A 338 -13.58 -13.26 -23.73
N ARG A 339 -13.25 -11.98 -23.48
CA ARG A 339 -14.13 -11.00 -22.79
C ARG A 339 -14.76 -11.51 -21.48
N THR A 340 -14.16 -12.51 -20.84
CA THR A 340 -14.60 -13.01 -19.54
C THR A 340 -14.62 -11.87 -18.55
N VAL A 341 -15.72 -11.77 -17.80
CA VAL A 341 -15.89 -10.79 -16.73
C VAL A 341 -15.68 -11.49 -15.41
N PHE A 342 -14.68 -11.06 -14.66
CA PHE A 342 -14.45 -11.51 -13.30
C PHE A 342 -15.07 -10.53 -12.32
N ARG A 343 -16.12 -10.99 -11.64
CA ARG A 343 -16.78 -10.20 -10.60
C ARG A 343 -15.83 -9.93 -9.45
N GLY A 344 -15.63 -8.65 -9.14
CA GLY A 344 -14.75 -8.20 -8.06
C GLY A 344 -15.34 -8.39 -6.66
N GLN A 345 -14.50 -8.13 -5.65
CA GLN A 345 -14.95 -8.02 -4.26
C GLN A 345 -15.60 -6.65 -4.01
N VAL A 346 -16.58 -6.61 -3.10
CA VAL A 346 -17.20 -5.34 -2.68
C VAL A 346 -16.37 -4.76 -1.55
N TRP A 347 -15.84 -3.55 -1.77
CA TRP A 347 -15.16 -2.74 -0.77
C TRP A 347 -16.07 -1.65 -0.25
N SER A 348 -15.70 -1.04 0.87
CA SER A 348 -16.43 0.07 1.47
C SER A 348 -15.50 1.17 1.98
N PHE A 349 -16.02 2.38 2.09
CA PHE A 349 -15.38 3.45 2.83
C PHE A 349 -16.43 4.41 3.40
N THR A 350 -16.09 5.10 4.49
CA THR A 350 -16.93 6.14 5.10
C THR A 350 -16.29 7.49 4.89
N THR A 351 -17.04 8.36 4.24
CA THR A 351 -16.65 9.75 4.02
C THR A 351 -16.52 10.50 5.34
N GLU A 352 -15.64 11.50 5.37
CA GLU A 352 -15.44 12.40 6.50
C GLU A 352 -16.76 12.98 7.04
N PRO A 353 -16.90 13.18 8.36
CA PRO A 353 -18.07 13.86 8.91
C PRO A 353 -18.05 15.35 8.58
N TYR A 354 -19.22 15.99 8.71
CA TYR A 354 -19.31 17.45 8.54
C TYR A 354 -18.50 18.19 9.62
N SER A 355 -18.60 17.72 10.87
CA SER A 355 -17.99 18.30 12.07
C SER A 355 -17.26 17.23 12.88
N TYR A 356 -16.21 17.59 13.62
CA TYR A 356 -15.44 16.67 14.47
C TYR A 356 -15.53 17.04 15.95
N PRO A 357 -15.41 16.08 16.87
CA PRO A 357 -15.33 16.38 18.29
C PRO A 357 -14.02 17.12 18.63
N ILE A 358 -14.10 18.14 19.49
CA ILE A 358 -12.95 18.81 20.08
C ILE A 358 -12.42 17.91 21.20
N ARG A 359 -11.14 17.53 21.13
CA ARG A 359 -10.52 16.62 22.11
C ARG A 359 -9.87 17.34 23.29
N ASN A 360 -9.28 18.51 23.05
CA ASN A 360 -8.54 19.27 24.05
C ASN A 360 -9.48 20.25 24.75
N VAL A 361 -10.28 19.77 25.70
CA VAL A 361 -11.21 20.60 26.47
C VAL A 361 -10.80 20.61 27.94
N THR A 362 -10.62 21.79 28.50
CA THR A 362 -10.38 21.97 29.95
C THR A 362 -11.64 22.52 30.61
N ALA A 363 -12.16 21.80 31.60
CA ALA A 363 -13.35 22.21 32.34
C ALA A 363 -12.99 22.82 33.72
N THR A 364 -13.58 23.97 34.03
CA THR A 364 -13.51 24.65 35.33
C THR A 364 -14.91 25.01 35.80
N ALA A 365 -15.16 25.08 37.10
CA ALA A 365 -16.49 25.39 37.63
C ALA A 365 -16.41 26.31 38.84
N SER A 366 -17.55 26.93 39.17
CA SER A 366 -17.69 27.79 40.35
C SER A 366 -17.48 27.03 41.66
N SER A 367 -17.80 25.73 41.69
CA SER A 367 -17.57 24.84 42.82
C SER A 367 -17.68 23.36 42.42
N SER A 368 -17.27 22.49 43.35
CA SER A 368 -17.49 21.05 43.32
C SER A 368 -17.93 20.57 44.70
N PHE A 369 -18.75 19.52 44.74
CA PHE A 369 -19.24 18.91 45.98
C PHE A 369 -18.11 18.19 46.73
N SER A 370 -17.21 17.52 46.00
CA SER A 370 -16.05 16.82 46.52
C SER A 370 -14.88 16.88 45.52
N ALA A 371 -13.70 16.39 45.93
CA ALA A 371 -12.55 16.26 45.03
C ALA A 371 -12.82 15.29 43.86
N ASP A 372 -13.66 14.27 44.07
CA ASP A 372 -13.96 13.23 43.07
C ASP A 372 -15.10 13.61 42.11
N SER A 373 -15.75 14.75 42.33
CA SER A 373 -16.86 15.27 41.50
C SER A 373 -16.49 16.60 40.83
N GLY A 374 -15.23 16.72 40.43
CA GLY A 374 -14.65 17.89 39.78
C GLY A 374 -15.21 18.13 38.37
N PRO A 375 -15.10 19.37 37.84
CA PRO A 375 -15.58 19.70 36.49
C PRO A 375 -14.89 18.90 35.37
N GLY A 376 -13.65 18.45 35.58
CA GLY A 376 -12.92 17.60 34.62
C GLY A 376 -13.66 16.31 34.25
N LYS A 377 -14.55 15.82 35.13
CA LYS A 377 -15.42 14.67 34.85
C LYS A 377 -16.34 14.84 33.66
N THR A 378 -16.64 16.08 33.30
CA THR A 378 -17.50 16.38 32.16
C THR A 378 -16.80 16.29 30.81
N VAL A 379 -15.49 16.06 30.76
CA VAL A 379 -14.71 16.07 29.51
C VAL A 379 -13.62 14.99 29.46
N ASP A 380 -13.49 14.19 30.53
CA ASP A 380 -12.48 13.13 30.62
C ASP A 380 -12.99 11.77 30.10
N GLY A 381 -14.27 11.70 29.70
CA GLY A 381 -14.93 10.48 29.24
C GLY A 381 -15.15 9.45 30.34
N SER A 382 -14.94 9.81 31.62
CA SER A 382 -15.22 8.89 32.72
C SER A 382 -16.71 8.52 32.73
N GLY A 383 -16.99 7.24 32.94
CA GLY A 383 -18.36 6.72 32.89
C GLY A 383 -18.91 6.44 31.49
N LEU A 384 -18.26 6.88 30.40
CA LEU A 384 -18.66 6.51 29.03
C LEU A 384 -18.16 5.12 28.62
N ASP A 385 -19.01 4.37 27.94
CA ASP A 385 -18.62 3.15 27.23
C ASP A 385 -18.26 3.41 25.74
N LYS A 386 -17.96 2.34 25.00
CA LYS A 386 -17.58 2.43 23.57
C LYS A 386 -18.71 2.90 22.64
N LEU A 387 -19.95 2.96 23.13
CA LEU A 387 -21.14 3.41 22.42
C LEU A 387 -21.58 4.80 22.90
N ASP A 388 -20.73 5.51 23.65
CA ASP A 388 -21.02 6.82 24.25
C ASP A 388 -22.22 6.80 25.23
N ARG A 389 -22.39 5.70 25.97
CA ARG A 389 -23.39 5.56 27.04
C ARG A 389 -22.74 5.76 28.40
N HIS A 390 -23.32 6.63 29.23
CA HIS A 390 -22.79 7.00 30.54
C HIS A 390 -23.37 6.14 31.66
N ASP A 391 -22.51 5.76 32.62
CA ASP A 391 -22.89 5.03 33.83
C ASP A 391 -23.64 5.90 34.87
N ILE A 392 -23.90 5.32 36.06
CA ILE A 392 -24.60 5.99 37.18
C ILE A 392 -23.68 6.44 38.32
N SER A 393 -22.36 6.33 38.13
CA SER A 393 -21.38 6.54 39.20
C SER A 393 -21.18 8.01 39.50
N ALA A 394 -21.41 8.41 40.75
CA ALA A 394 -21.29 9.80 41.16
C ALA A 394 -19.87 10.39 41.01
N THR A 395 -18.84 9.53 41.01
CA THR A 395 -17.43 9.94 40.84
C THR A 395 -17.02 10.12 39.37
N ASN A 396 -17.91 9.79 38.44
CA ASN A 396 -17.72 9.98 37.00
C ASN A 396 -18.49 11.22 36.50
N MET A 397 -18.92 12.10 37.40
CA MET A 397 -19.76 13.24 37.07
C MET A 397 -19.31 14.47 37.84
N TRP A 398 -19.52 15.65 37.26
CA TRP A 398 -19.42 16.89 38.02
C TRP A 398 -20.68 17.09 38.86
N LEU A 399 -20.49 17.52 40.11
CA LEU A 399 -21.58 17.97 40.97
C LEU A 399 -21.13 19.24 41.69
N SER A 400 -21.92 20.30 41.61
CA SER A 400 -21.63 21.56 42.30
C SER A 400 -21.74 21.41 43.82
N ALA A 401 -21.11 22.33 44.56
CA ALA A 401 -21.36 22.44 45.99
C ALA A 401 -22.85 22.75 46.25
N LYS A 402 -23.33 22.29 47.41
CA LYS A 402 -24.69 22.54 47.85
C LYS A 402 -24.84 23.99 48.34
N ASP A 403 -25.92 24.65 47.95
CA ASP A 403 -26.33 25.98 48.43
C ASP A 403 -25.21 27.05 48.30
N GLN A 404 -24.41 26.96 47.23
CA GLN A 404 -23.34 27.92 46.95
C GLN A 404 -23.89 29.35 46.86
N ALA A 405 -23.18 30.31 47.44
CA ALA A 405 -23.45 31.72 47.23
C ALA A 405 -23.11 32.13 45.77
N GLY A 406 -24.00 32.91 45.15
CA GLY A 406 -23.84 33.39 43.77
C GLY A 406 -24.33 32.40 42.71
N SER A 407 -23.97 32.67 41.45
CA SER A 407 -24.33 31.82 40.31
C SER A 407 -23.46 30.56 40.27
N VAL A 408 -24.10 29.41 40.02
CA VAL A 408 -23.38 28.17 39.73
C VAL A 408 -23.11 28.09 38.24
N TRP A 409 -21.85 27.85 37.87
CA TRP A 409 -21.44 27.76 36.47
C TRP A 409 -20.35 26.72 36.26
N ILE A 410 -20.28 26.22 35.04
CA ILE A 410 -19.16 25.43 34.50
C ILE A 410 -18.70 26.07 33.18
N GLN A 411 -17.39 26.10 32.96
CA GLN A 411 -16.74 26.72 31.83
C GLN A 411 -15.76 25.74 31.19
N PHE A 412 -15.77 25.73 29.87
CA PHE A 412 -14.94 24.91 29.00
C PHE A 412 -14.01 25.83 28.21
N GLU A 413 -12.72 25.51 28.23
CA GLU A 413 -11.67 26.17 27.43
C GLU A 413 -11.10 25.17 26.42
N PHE A 414 -10.94 25.63 25.18
CA PHE A 414 -10.30 24.90 24.09
C PHE A 414 -8.86 25.39 23.86
N ASP A 415 -8.05 24.60 23.18
CA ASP A 415 -6.65 24.95 22.83
C ASP A 415 -6.54 26.12 21.85
N MET A 416 -7.54 26.30 20.99
CA MET A 416 -7.66 27.44 20.08
C MET A 416 -9.12 27.88 19.92
N ALA A 417 -9.35 28.98 19.20
CA ALA A 417 -10.70 29.35 18.80
C ALA A 417 -11.18 28.42 17.69
N TYR A 418 -12.34 27.80 17.89
CA TYR A 418 -13.00 26.93 16.91
C TYR A 418 -14.26 27.56 16.38
N LYS A 419 -14.65 27.22 15.14
CA LYS A 419 -16.01 27.42 14.67
C LYS A 419 -16.88 26.28 15.18
N LEU A 420 -17.67 26.51 16.21
CA LEU A 420 -18.46 25.47 16.88
C LEU A 420 -19.69 25.07 16.05
N ASP A 421 -19.92 23.78 15.92
CA ASP A 421 -21.12 23.19 15.30
C ASP A 421 -22.20 22.99 16.36
N ARG A 422 -21.96 22.07 17.30
CA ARG A 422 -22.91 21.70 18.35
C ARG A 422 -22.22 21.22 19.61
N MET A 423 -22.97 21.14 20.69
CA MET A 423 -22.59 20.51 21.95
C MET A 423 -23.58 19.40 22.30
N TRP A 424 -23.06 18.21 22.60
CA TRP A 424 -23.82 17.13 23.21
C TRP A 424 -23.67 17.18 24.73
N VAL A 425 -24.77 16.97 25.44
CA VAL A 425 -24.80 17.00 26.91
C VAL A 425 -25.39 15.69 27.43
N TRP A 426 -24.59 15.00 28.25
CA TRP A 426 -25.05 14.00 29.20
C TRP A 426 -25.27 14.72 30.53
N ASN A 427 -26.53 14.84 30.92
CA ASN A 427 -26.92 15.45 32.17
C ASN A 427 -26.54 14.55 33.36
N SER A 428 -26.57 15.04 34.60
CA SER A 428 -26.27 14.23 35.80
C SER A 428 -27.05 12.93 35.82
N ASN A 429 -26.38 11.81 35.58
CA ASN A 429 -26.99 10.48 35.54
C ASN A 429 -26.84 9.71 36.85
N HIS A 430 -26.69 10.43 37.97
CA HIS A 430 -26.55 9.81 39.28
C HIS A 430 -27.71 8.83 39.53
N GLY A 431 -27.45 7.68 40.15
CA GLY A 431 -28.50 6.67 40.41
C GLY A 431 -29.69 7.13 41.30
N VAL A 432 -29.68 8.37 41.81
CA VAL A 432 -30.81 8.98 42.53
C VAL A 432 -31.48 10.10 41.73
N GLU A 433 -31.15 10.28 40.46
CA GLU A 433 -31.60 11.42 39.64
C GLU A 433 -33.12 11.54 39.57
N SER A 434 -33.84 10.42 39.49
CA SER A 434 -35.31 10.38 39.49
C SER A 434 -35.96 10.87 40.80
N ILE A 435 -35.20 10.93 41.89
CA ILE A 435 -35.67 11.35 43.22
C ILE A 435 -35.10 12.72 43.60
N ALA A 436 -33.81 12.95 43.32
CA ALA A 436 -33.08 14.15 43.73
C ALA A 436 -33.10 15.26 42.68
N GLY A 437 -33.17 14.91 41.39
CA GLY A 437 -33.14 15.84 40.26
C GLY A 437 -31.93 16.77 40.28
N LEU A 438 -30.72 16.22 40.31
CA LEU A 438 -29.48 16.98 40.40
C LEU A 438 -29.05 17.52 39.03
N GLY A 439 -29.61 17.00 37.95
CA GLY A 439 -29.35 17.46 36.60
C GLY A 439 -29.78 18.90 36.36
N VAL A 440 -29.03 19.57 35.50
CA VAL A 440 -29.36 20.91 34.98
C VAL A 440 -30.63 20.79 34.15
N LYS A 441 -31.65 21.60 34.43
CA LYS A 441 -32.87 21.71 33.62
C LYS A 441 -32.78 22.89 32.67
N ALA A 442 -32.40 24.06 33.18
CA ALA A 442 -32.22 25.27 32.39
C ALA A 442 -30.83 25.88 32.65
N ALA A 443 -30.16 26.29 31.57
CA ALA A 443 -28.88 26.97 31.64
C ALA A 443 -28.83 28.13 30.64
N LYS A 444 -28.13 29.21 31.01
CA LYS A 444 -27.66 30.20 30.05
C LYS A 444 -26.32 29.73 29.49
N VAL A 445 -26.24 29.54 28.18
CA VAL A 445 -24.98 29.21 27.48
C VAL A 445 -24.40 30.49 26.89
N GLU A 446 -23.13 30.75 27.17
CA GLU A 446 -22.40 31.90 26.64
C GLU A 446 -21.09 31.41 26.02
N TYR A 447 -20.59 32.12 25.01
CA TYR A 447 -19.32 31.81 24.37
C TYR A 447 -18.44 33.04 24.18
N SER A 448 -17.14 32.83 24.05
CA SER A 448 -16.14 33.89 23.93
C SER A 448 -14.88 33.41 23.20
N VAL A 449 -14.19 34.34 22.53
CA VAL A 449 -12.88 34.10 21.93
C VAL A 449 -11.74 34.47 22.90
N ASP A 450 -11.94 35.48 23.75
CA ASP A 450 -10.92 36.09 24.60
C ASP A 450 -11.09 35.77 26.10
N GLY A 451 -12.23 35.19 26.49
CA GLY A 451 -12.60 34.91 27.89
C GLY A 451 -13.07 36.14 28.68
N ALA A 452 -13.06 37.33 28.08
CA ALA A 452 -13.44 38.59 28.70
C ALA A 452 -14.80 39.09 28.18
N THR A 453 -15.02 38.98 26.87
CA THR A 453 -16.23 39.41 26.18
C THR A 453 -17.09 38.21 25.85
N TRP A 454 -18.29 38.14 26.44
CA TRP A 454 -19.17 36.98 26.35
C TRP A 454 -20.42 37.28 25.53
N THR A 455 -20.75 36.39 24.61
CA THR A 455 -21.99 36.44 23.83
C THR A 455 -22.93 35.34 24.31
N ALA A 456 -24.18 35.70 24.64
CA ALA A 456 -25.19 34.71 24.98
C ALA A 456 -25.68 33.98 23.73
N LEU A 457 -25.74 32.66 23.80
CA LEU A 457 -26.31 31.82 22.76
C LEU A 457 -27.84 31.92 22.84
N ALA A 458 -28.48 32.18 21.69
CA ALA A 458 -29.94 32.16 21.59
C ALA A 458 -30.48 30.72 21.56
N ASP A 459 -31.78 30.57 21.85
CA ASP A 459 -32.51 29.31 21.64
C ASP A 459 -31.89 28.06 22.31
N VAL A 460 -31.23 28.24 23.46
CA VAL A 460 -30.73 27.13 24.28
C VAL A 460 -31.91 26.26 24.72
N PRO A 461 -31.94 24.96 24.37
CA PRO A 461 -33.04 24.07 24.75
C PRO A 461 -33.03 23.80 26.25
N GLU A 462 -34.18 23.37 26.79
CA GLU A 462 -34.22 22.73 28.09
C GLU A 462 -33.38 21.44 28.06
N PHE A 463 -32.57 21.23 29.09
CA PHE A 463 -31.70 20.05 29.17
C PHE A 463 -32.52 18.89 29.71
N GLY A 464 -32.61 17.81 28.92
CA GLY A 464 -33.38 16.61 29.29
C GLY A 464 -32.86 15.98 30.58
N GLN A 465 -33.78 15.56 31.46
CA GLN A 465 -33.41 14.82 32.67
C GLN A 465 -32.76 13.48 32.30
N ALA A 466 -31.67 13.11 32.95
CA ALA A 466 -31.07 11.79 32.78
C ALA A 466 -31.94 10.71 33.46
N PRO A 467 -31.93 9.46 32.95
CA PRO A 467 -32.78 8.39 33.48
C PRO A 467 -32.29 7.82 34.83
N GLY A 468 -31.01 8.03 35.18
CA GLY A 468 -30.38 7.42 36.36
C GLY A 468 -30.07 5.93 36.15
N THR A 469 -29.76 5.50 34.92
CA THR A 469 -29.47 4.10 34.54
C THR A 469 -28.16 3.98 33.75
N ALA A 470 -27.53 2.81 33.76
CA ALA A 470 -26.14 2.62 33.30
C ALA A 470 -25.90 2.69 31.77
N ASP A 471 -26.95 2.92 30.96
CA ASP A 471 -26.90 2.95 29.50
C ASP A 471 -27.36 4.32 28.96
N TYR A 472 -27.01 5.42 29.65
CA TYR A 472 -27.54 6.75 29.32
C TYR A 472 -26.81 7.40 28.14
N GLU A 473 -27.49 7.56 27.01
CA GLU A 473 -27.03 8.35 25.87
C GLU A 473 -27.28 9.85 26.08
N HIS A 474 -26.53 10.72 25.39
CA HIS A 474 -26.83 12.16 25.41
C HIS A 474 -28.27 12.38 24.95
N ASN A 475 -29.03 13.17 25.71
CA ASN A 475 -30.43 13.47 25.41
C ASN A 475 -30.64 14.94 25.04
N THR A 476 -29.57 15.73 25.02
CA THR A 476 -29.60 17.15 24.75
C THR A 476 -28.50 17.51 23.75
N THR A 477 -28.89 18.21 22.69
CA THR A 477 -27.97 18.83 21.73
C THR A 477 -28.23 20.33 21.70
N VAL A 478 -27.16 21.12 21.82
CA VAL A 478 -27.20 22.58 21.71
C VAL A 478 -26.47 22.99 20.43
N ASP A 479 -27.15 23.70 19.53
CA ASP A 479 -26.59 24.20 18.27
C ASP A 479 -25.89 25.55 18.50
N PHE A 480 -24.66 25.69 18.00
CA PHE A 480 -23.89 26.93 18.08
C PHE A 480 -24.01 27.80 16.81
N GLY A 481 -24.65 27.30 15.75
CA GLY A 481 -24.86 28.03 14.50
C GLY A 481 -23.56 28.46 13.81
N GLY A 482 -22.43 27.79 14.10
CA GLY A 482 -21.13 28.20 13.59
C GLY A 482 -20.46 29.33 14.38
N ALA A 483 -20.83 29.57 15.64
CA ALA A 483 -20.20 30.57 16.49
C ALA A 483 -18.70 30.29 16.68
N VAL A 484 -17.87 31.35 16.64
CA VAL A 484 -16.43 31.23 16.86
C VAL A 484 -16.13 31.43 18.34
N ALA A 485 -15.52 30.43 18.98
CA ALA A 485 -15.26 30.46 20.42
C ALA A 485 -14.02 29.64 20.80
N LYS A 486 -13.29 30.15 21.79
CA LYS A 486 -12.30 29.41 22.57
C LYS A 486 -12.85 28.98 23.93
N TYR A 487 -13.84 29.71 24.43
CA TYR A 487 -14.46 29.51 25.73
C TYR A 487 -15.98 29.34 25.60
N VAL A 488 -16.55 28.40 26.35
CA VAL A 488 -18.00 28.23 26.52
C VAL A 488 -18.30 28.16 28.01
N ARG A 489 -19.33 28.88 28.47
CA ARG A 489 -19.78 28.89 29.88
C ARG A 489 -21.26 28.57 29.98
N LEU A 490 -21.58 27.60 30.83
CA LEU A 490 -22.94 27.24 31.21
C LEU A 490 -23.20 27.83 32.60
N THR A 491 -24.09 28.81 32.69
CA THR A 491 -24.61 29.30 33.99
C THR A 491 -25.92 28.56 34.29
N CYS A 492 -25.92 27.75 35.34
CA CYS A 492 -27.05 26.92 35.72
C CYS A 492 -28.16 27.76 36.37
N LEU A 493 -29.39 27.65 35.86
CA LEU A 493 -30.55 28.45 36.29
C LEU A 493 -31.54 27.63 37.11
N GLU A 494 -31.88 26.43 36.63
CA GLU A 494 -32.84 25.52 37.27
C GLU A 494 -32.33 24.08 37.22
N SER A 495 -32.60 23.31 38.28
CA SER A 495 -32.36 21.86 38.35
C SER A 495 -33.69 21.11 38.29
N TRP A 496 -33.67 19.85 37.87
CA TRP A 496 -34.87 19.02 37.81
C TRP A 496 -35.54 18.83 39.18
N GLY A 497 -34.77 18.85 40.26
CA GLY A 497 -35.24 18.70 41.64
C GLY A 497 -35.58 20.03 42.34
N GLY A 498 -35.47 21.17 41.65
CA GLY A 498 -35.76 22.50 42.20
C GLY A 498 -34.76 23.00 43.26
N ARG A 499 -33.58 22.38 43.36
CA ARG A 499 -32.51 22.72 44.31
C ARG A 499 -31.45 23.61 43.66
N LYS A 500 -30.74 24.41 44.46
CA LYS A 500 -29.55 25.16 44.00
C LYS A 500 -28.29 24.28 44.07
N GLN A 501 -28.34 23.13 43.40
CA GLN A 501 -27.24 22.21 43.21
C GLN A 501 -27.42 21.55 41.84
N TYR A 502 -26.32 21.40 41.10
CA TYR A 502 -26.34 21.04 39.69
C TYR A 502 -25.25 20.04 39.38
N GLY A 503 -25.51 19.09 38.50
CA GLY A 503 -24.51 18.16 37.99
C GLY A 503 -24.64 17.92 36.50
N LEU A 504 -23.53 17.51 35.91
CA LEU A 504 -23.40 17.06 34.53
C LEU A 504 -22.51 15.83 34.50
N SER A 505 -22.84 14.87 33.65
CA SER A 505 -22.05 13.67 33.43
C SER A 505 -20.92 13.95 32.45
N GLU A 506 -21.26 14.37 31.23
CA GLU A 506 -20.29 14.59 30.14
C GLU A 506 -20.81 15.69 29.20
N VAL A 507 -19.90 16.44 28.60
CA VAL A 507 -20.17 17.45 27.58
C VAL A 507 -19.16 17.31 26.45
N ARG A 508 -19.66 17.14 25.23
CA ARG A 508 -18.81 17.01 24.04
C ARG A 508 -19.10 18.12 23.04
N PHE A 509 -18.08 18.89 22.69
CA PHE A 509 -18.17 19.96 21.69
C PHE A 509 -17.72 19.45 20.32
N PHE A 510 -18.41 19.90 19.27
CA PHE A 510 -18.06 19.62 17.89
C PHE A 510 -17.72 20.91 17.16
N TYR A 511 -16.73 20.86 16.26
CA TYR A 511 -16.32 22.01 15.45
C TYR A 511 -16.47 21.74 13.96
N ILE A 512 -16.75 22.82 13.23
CA ILE A 512 -16.71 22.87 11.77
C ILE A 512 -15.25 23.06 11.34
N PRO A 513 -14.70 22.14 10.56
CA PRO A 513 -13.29 22.13 10.17
C PRO A 513 -12.93 23.19 9.12
N VAL A 514 -12.85 24.47 9.50
CA VAL A 514 -12.69 25.62 8.57
C VAL A 514 -11.26 25.92 8.12
N HIS A 515 -10.24 25.30 8.70
CA HIS A 515 -8.85 25.42 8.27
C HIS A 515 -8.45 24.28 7.34
N ALA A 516 -7.49 24.53 6.45
CA ALA A 516 -6.82 23.48 5.67
C ALA A 516 -6.14 22.46 6.60
N ARG A 517 -6.20 21.17 6.25
CA ARG A 517 -5.62 20.05 7.02
C ARG A 517 -5.02 18.98 6.11
N TYR A 518 -4.33 18.00 6.68
CA TYR A 518 -3.73 16.87 5.95
C TYR A 518 -2.87 17.31 4.74
N PRO A 519 -1.78 18.07 4.98
CA PRO A 519 -0.90 18.52 3.92
C PRO A 519 -0.15 17.36 3.26
N GLU A 520 0.03 17.47 1.95
CA GLU A 520 0.99 16.71 1.16
C GLU A 520 1.93 17.72 0.47
N PRO A 521 3.26 17.64 0.67
CA PRO A 521 3.98 16.68 1.51
C PRO A 521 3.53 16.69 2.97
N ALA A 522 3.60 15.52 3.61
CA ALA A 522 3.30 15.37 5.03
C ALA A 522 4.18 16.32 5.87
N VAL A 523 3.65 16.75 7.03
CA VAL A 523 4.38 17.63 7.94
C VAL A 523 5.71 17.00 8.35
N GLY A 524 6.81 17.69 8.07
CA GLY A 524 8.16 17.23 8.36
C GLY A 524 8.74 16.23 7.35
N ALA A 525 8.06 15.98 6.22
CA ALA A 525 8.56 15.07 5.19
C ALA A 525 9.96 15.47 4.70
N THR A 526 10.83 14.49 4.51
CA THR A 526 12.19 14.65 3.97
C THR A 526 12.31 13.86 2.66
N GLY A 527 13.35 14.14 1.87
CA GLY A 527 13.54 13.42 0.61
C GLY A 527 12.50 13.77 -0.46
N VAL A 528 11.75 14.86 -0.29
CA VAL A 528 10.69 15.26 -1.21
C VAL A 528 11.29 15.69 -2.55
N LEU A 529 10.79 15.17 -3.67
CA LEU A 529 11.30 15.60 -4.97
C LEU A 529 11.01 17.09 -5.22
N PRO A 530 11.92 17.85 -5.86
CA PRO A 530 11.75 19.30 -5.96
C PRO A 530 10.65 19.78 -6.91
N ASP A 531 10.04 18.89 -7.70
CA ASP A 531 8.87 19.14 -8.55
C ASP A 531 7.55 18.77 -7.87
N VAL A 532 7.55 18.67 -6.55
CA VAL A 532 6.39 18.29 -5.76
C VAL A 532 5.21 19.24 -5.96
N VAL A 533 4.02 18.67 -6.08
CA VAL A 533 2.75 19.39 -6.04
C VAL A 533 2.25 19.40 -4.61
N LEU A 534 1.97 20.58 -4.07
CA LEU A 534 1.37 20.75 -2.76
C LEU A 534 -0.12 20.38 -2.82
N ARG A 535 -0.62 19.62 -1.85
CA ARG A 535 -2.05 19.25 -1.73
C ARG A 535 -2.50 19.33 -0.28
N TRP A 536 -3.77 19.58 -0.06
CA TRP A 536 -4.35 19.68 1.28
C TRP A 536 -5.81 19.25 1.25
N ARG A 537 -6.37 18.92 2.42
CA ARG A 537 -7.81 18.85 2.63
C ARG A 537 -8.35 20.24 2.94
N ALA A 538 -9.24 20.73 2.10
CA ALA A 538 -9.84 22.05 2.24
C ALA A 538 -10.61 22.22 3.56
N GLY A 539 -10.54 23.43 4.09
CA GLY A 539 -11.43 23.92 5.12
C GLY A 539 -12.88 23.95 4.63
N ARG A 540 -13.82 23.59 5.50
CA ARG A 540 -15.24 23.74 5.21
C ARG A 540 -15.55 25.20 4.95
N GLN A 541 -16.49 25.43 4.03
CA GLN A 541 -16.98 26.76 3.66
C GLN A 541 -15.94 27.62 2.93
N ALA A 542 -14.76 27.11 2.60
CA ALA A 542 -13.83 27.82 1.72
C ALA A 542 -14.40 27.96 0.31
N ALA A 543 -14.27 29.14 -0.29
CA ALA A 543 -14.59 29.38 -1.69
C ALA A 543 -13.34 29.26 -2.58
N PHE A 544 -12.17 29.64 -2.03
CA PHE A 544 -10.86 29.46 -2.64
C PHE A 544 -9.78 29.50 -1.55
N HIS A 545 -8.56 29.19 -1.95
CA HIS A 545 -7.38 29.06 -1.11
C HIS A 545 -6.33 30.09 -1.51
N GLU A 546 -5.68 30.71 -0.53
CA GLU A 546 -4.46 31.47 -0.74
C GLU A 546 -3.25 30.62 -0.31
N VAL A 547 -2.31 30.40 -1.23
CA VAL A 547 -1.17 29.49 -1.02
C VAL A 547 0.10 30.29 -0.74
N TYR A 548 0.72 30.03 0.41
CA TYR A 548 1.94 30.71 0.83
C TYR A 548 3.11 29.73 0.94
N LEU A 549 4.31 30.14 0.54
CA LEU A 549 5.54 29.35 0.62
C LEU A 549 6.74 30.24 0.99
N GLY A 550 7.71 29.70 1.71
CA GLY A 550 8.98 30.36 2.01
C GLY A 550 10.02 29.38 2.54
N THR A 551 11.24 29.85 2.79
CA THR A 551 12.32 29.08 3.43
C THR A 551 12.49 29.42 4.92
N ALA A 552 11.62 30.29 5.46
CA ALA A 552 11.52 30.63 6.87
C ALA A 552 10.04 30.57 7.29
N SER A 553 9.76 30.05 8.48
CA SER A 553 8.38 29.81 8.94
C SER A 553 7.56 31.08 9.19
N ASP A 554 8.23 32.20 9.42
CA ASP A 554 7.64 33.54 9.59
C ASP A 554 7.79 34.43 8.33
N GLY A 555 8.47 33.93 7.29
CA GLY A 555 8.79 34.65 6.06
C GLY A 555 8.09 34.07 4.83
N LEU A 556 6.80 33.78 4.92
CA LEU A 556 6.03 33.19 3.82
C LEU A 556 5.56 34.26 2.82
N VAL A 557 5.62 33.95 1.53
CA VAL A 557 5.10 34.82 0.46
C VAL A 557 3.90 34.18 -0.23
N LEU A 558 2.91 34.99 -0.61
CA LEU A 558 1.74 34.53 -1.39
C LEU A 558 2.21 34.11 -2.79
N LEU A 559 2.03 32.83 -3.13
CA LEU A 559 2.29 32.31 -4.47
C LEU A 559 1.11 32.52 -5.41
N GLY A 560 -0.12 32.31 -4.92
CA GLY A 560 -1.30 32.38 -5.76
C GLY A 560 -2.62 32.08 -5.05
N LYS A 561 -3.70 32.19 -5.82
CA LYS A 561 -5.08 31.89 -5.39
C LYS A 561 -5.65 30.77 -6.25
N VAL A 562 -6.18 29.72 -5.63
CA VAL A 562 -6.73 28.56 -6.35
C VAL A 562 -8.05 28.10 -5.75
N SER A 563 -8.95 27.59 -6.59
CA SER A 563 -10.21 26.98 -6.14
C SER A 563 -10.12 25.46 -5.95
N GLY A 564 -9.02 24.85 -6.37
CA GLY A 564 -8.75 23.42 -6.17
C GLY A 564 -7.80 23.19 -5.01
N ASN A 565 -7.76 21.94 -4.55
CA ASN A 565 -7.05 21.51 -3.35
C ASN A 565 -5.57 21.15 -3.62
N SER A 566 -4.97 21.76 -4.65
CA SER A 566 -3.59 21.51 -5.05
C SER A 566 -2.93 22.74 -5.69
N TYR A 567 -1.60 22.80 -5.58
CA TYR A 567 -0.79 23.88 -6.13
C TYR A 567 0.60 23.38 -6.55
N ASP A 568 1.01 23.65 -7.78
CA ASP A 568 2.37 23.43 -8.27
C ASP A 568 3.21 24.69 -7.96
N PRO A 569 4.14 24.64 -6.98
CA PRO A 569 4.96 25.79 -6.62
C PRO A 569 6.05 26.09 -7.65
N GLY A 570 6.19 25.26 -8.70
CA GLY A 570 7.30 25.28 -9.63
C GLY A 570 8.54 24.61 -9.03
N ASP A 571 9.70 24.93 -9.60
CA ASP A 571 10.97 24.29 -9.25
C ASP A 571 11.46 24.72 -7.87
N LEU A 572 11.46 23.77 -6.94
CA LEU A 572 12.11 23.95 -5.65
C LEU A 572 13.59 23.59 -5.74
N MET A 573 14.39 24.10 -4.80
CA MET A 573 15.82 23.78 -4.75
C MET A 573 16.05 22.45 -4.02
N LEU A 574 17.03 21.65 -4.46
CA LEU A 574 17.48 20.45 -3.73
C LEU A 574 18.05 20.82 -2.34
N GLY A 575 17.95 19.89 -1.40
CA GLY A 575 18.51 19.97 -0.04
C GLY A 575 17.99 21.16 0.78
N THR A 576 16.77 21.64 0.52
CA THR A 576 16.24 22.89 1.07
C THR A 576 15.02 22.64 1.94
N GLN A 577 14.98 23.29 3.11
CA GLN A 577 13.80 23.33 3.97
C GLN A 577 12.82 24.39 3.46
N TYR A 578 11.58 23.98 3.23
CA TYR A 578 10.48 24.85 2.87
C TYR A 578 9.41 24.83 3.97
N TYR A 579 8.71 25.96 4.09
CA TYR A 579 7.54 26.16 4.92
C TYR A 579 6.42 26.69 4.06
N TRP A 580 5.20 26.24 4.31
CA TRP A 580 4.04 26.65 3.54
C TRP A 580 2.77 26.66 4.40
N ARG A 581 1.79 27.42 3.95
CA ARG A 581 0.50 27.59 4.64
C ARG A 581 -0.60 27.79 3.61
N ILE A 582 -1.79 27.34 3.95
CA ILE A 582 -3.01 27.57 3.18
C ILE A 582 -3.98 28.38 4.02
N ASP A 583 -4.40 29.53 3.49
CA ASP A 583 -5.46 30.31 4.10
C ASP A 583 -6.77 30.07 3.37
N GLU A 584 -7.81 29.76 4.13
CA GLU A 584 -9.14 29.39 3.62
C GLU A 584 -10.02 30.64 3.55
N VAL A 585 -10.46 31.01 2.35
CA VAL A 585 -11.11 32.31 2.11
C VAL A 585 -12.52 32.14 1.56
N ASN A 586 -13.46 32.87 2.16
CA ASN A 586 -14.83 33.03 1.68
C ASN A 586 -15.40 34.39 2.07
N SER A 587 -15.59 35.28 1.09
CA SER A 587 -16.05 36.67 1.32
C SER A 587 -17.50 36.79 1.79
N VAL A 588 -18.31 35.72 1.71
CA VAL A 588 -19.69 35.70 2.19
C VAL A 588 -19.84 35.02 3.57
N ALA A 589 -18.75 34.51 4.13
CA ALA A 589 -18.73 33.90 5.46
C ALA A 589 -18.10 34.86 6.48
N GLU A 590 -18.48 34.70 7.75
CA GLU A 590 -17.83 35.37 8.87
C GLU A 590 -17.14 34.34 9.78
N PRO A 591 -15.84 34.53 10.10
CA PRO A 591 -14.90 35.44 9.43
C PRO A 591 -14.65 35.04 7.97
N SER A 592 -14.29 36.02 7.14
CA SER A 592 -14.10 35.82 5.70
C SER A 592 -12.79 35.12 5.30
N ARG A 593 -11.85 35.01 6.25
CA ARG A 593 -10.57 34.33 6.07
C ARG A 593 -10.19 33.58 7.34
N TRP A 594 -9.80 32.33 7.18
CA TRP A 594 -9.19 31.51 8.21
C TRP A 594 -7.72 31.29 7.87
N GLU A 595 -6.83 31.89 8.65
CA GLU A 595 -5.39 31.70 8.48
C GLU A 595 -5.00 30.27 8.85
N GLY A 596 -4.24 29.60 7.98
CA GLY A 596 -3.82 28.22 8.19
C GLY A 596 -2.71 28.07 9.23
N VAL A 597 -2.41 26.82 9.55
CA VAL A 597 -1.18 26.48 10.28
C VAL A 597 0.00 26.38 9.31
N VAL A 598 1.20 26.73 9.77
CA VAL A 598 2.42 26.62 8.95
C VAL A 598 2.94 25.18 8.99
N TRP A 599 3.05 24.56 7.82
CA TRP A 599 3.65 23.25 7.61
C TRP A 599 5.04 23.39 7.03
N GLY A 600 5.86 22.33 7.09
CA GLY A 600 7.18 22.33 6.47
C GLY A 600 7.61 20.96 5.96
N PHE A 601 8.48 20.95 4.96
CA PHE A 601 9.09 19.76 4.38
C PHE A 601 10.49 20.09 3.85
N ARG A 602 11.32 19.06 3.65
CA ARG A 602 12.67 19.17 3.11
C ARG A 602 12.77 18.40 1.80
N THR A 603 13.27 19.08 0.77
CA THR A 603 13.53 18.45 -0.53
C THR A 603 14.69 17.46 -0.45
N ALA A 604 14.74 16.50 -1.37
CA ALA A 604 15.84 15.53 -1.49
C ALA A 604 17.20 16.23 -1.63
N GLU A 605 18.25 15.65 -1.05
CA GLU A 605 19.61 16.20 -1.13
C GLU A 605 20.18 16.12 -2.56
N GLY A 606 19.76 15.10 -3.33
CA GLY A 606 20.14 14.90 -4.72
C GLY A 606 19.11 14.08 -5.49
N LEU A 607 19.28 14.01 -6.82
CA LEU A 607 18.48 13.18 -7.72
C LEU A 607 19.30 12.00 -8.21
N VAL A 608 18.81 10.79 -8.01
CA VAL A 608 19.47 9.56 -8.48
C VAL A 608 19.40 9.49 -10.01
N VAL A 609 20.56 9.29 -10.64
CA VAL A 609 20.69 8.98 -12.07
C VAL A 609 20.74 7.47 -12.26
N ASP A 610 21.55 6.78 -11.46
CA ASP A 610 21.60 5.32 -11.35
C ASP A 610 22.26 4.91 -10.02
N ASP A 611 21.54 4.16 -9.20
CA ASP A 611 22.04 3.53 -7.96
C ASP A 611 22.38 2.05 -8.18
N PHE A 612 22.20 1.53 -9.40
CA PHE A 612 22.46 0.14 -9.79
C PHE A 612 21.62 -0.94 -9.07
N GLU A 613 20.70 -0.58 -8.18
CA GLU A 613 19.92 -1.52 -7.36
C GLU A 613 18.84 -2.29 -8.14
N ARG A 614 18.44 -1.77 -9.30
CA ARG A 614 17.35 -2.36 -10.11
C ARG A 614 17.79 -3.48 -11.07
N TYR A 615 19.09 -3.65 -11.28
CA TYR A 615 19.59 -4.60 -12.29
C TYR A 615 19.52 -6.04 -11.81
N THR A 616 19.22 -6.95 -12.72
CA THR A 616 19.06 -8.40 -12.46
C THR A 616 19.67 -9.25 -13.59
N ASN A 617 19.80 -10.55 -13.37
CA ASN A 617 20.18 -11.51 -14.41
C ASN A 617 19.16 -11.68 -15.54
N ARG A 618 17.96 -11.10 -15.42
CA ARG A 618 16.85 -11.30 -16.36
C ARG A 618 16.59 -10.04 -17.18
N SER A 619 16.32 -10.26 -18.46
CA SER A 619 15.79 -9.23 -19.37
C SER A 619 14.40 -8.79 -18.89
N PRO A 620 14.01 -7.50 -19.01
CA PRO A 620 14.73 -6.41 -19.69
C PRO A 620 15.70 -5.61 -18.80
N ASN A 621 15.99 -6.10 -17.59
CA ASN A 621 16.72 -5.35 -16.55
C ASN A 621 18.17 -5.82 -16.38
N ARG A 622 18.84 -6.29 -17.43
CA ARG A 622 20.28 -6.59 -17.35
C ARG A 622 21.08 -5.30 -17.50
N VAL A 623 22.16 -5.14 -16.73
CA VAL A 623 22.93 -3.88 -16.70
C VAL A 623 23.47 -3.48 -18.08
N PHE A 624 24.00 -4.43 -18.87
CA PHE A 624 24.51 -4.18 -20.22
C PHE A 624 23.42 -3.92 -21.29
N GLN A 625 22.14 -4.11 -20.95
CA GLN A 625 21.02 -3.68 -21.81
C GLN A 625 20.74 -2.17 -21.66
N VAL A 626 21.15 -1.57 -20.53
CA VAL A 626 20.96 -0.15 -20.24
C VAL A 626 22.26 0.63 -20.42
N TRP A 627 23.37 0.09 -19.93
CA TRP A 627 24.72 0.60 -20.11
C TRP A 627 25.39 -0.13 -21.27
N ILE A 628 25.27 0.43 -22.47
CA ILE A 628 25.81 -0.17 -23.69
C ILE A 628 27.33 -0.14 -23.64
N ASP A 629 27.92 -1.33 -23.57
CA ASP A 629 29.35 -1.59 -23.50
C ASP A 629 29.93 -1.97 -24.87
N GLY A 630 31.14 -2.52 -24.89
CA GLY A 630 31.85 -2.93 -26.10
C GLY A 630 31.24 -4.11 -26.84
N LEU A 631 30.69 -5.08 -26.11
CA LEU A 631 30.19 -6.34 -26.66
C LEU A 631 28.73 -6.24 -27.12
N GLY A 632 27.92 -5.50 -26.39
CA GLY A 632 26.48 -5.50 -26.56
C GLY A 632 25.84 -6.78 -26.00
N PHE A 633 24.70 -7.16 -26.56
CA PHE A 633 23.93 -8.30 -26.08
C PHE A 633 23.14 -8.99 -27.19
N SER A 634 22.98 -10.31 -27.05
CA SER A 634 22.22 -11.13 -27.98
C SER A 634 20.73 -10.80 -27.95
N ALA A 635 20.02 -11.12 -29.04
CA ALA A 635 18.58 -10.98 -29.10
C ALA A 635 17.86 -11.85 -28.05
N ASP A 636 16.77 -11.32 -27.51
CA ASP A 636 15.85 -12.04 -26.62
C ASP A 636 14.40 -11.58 -26.86
N GLU A 637 13.46 -12.07 -26.04
CA GLU A 637 12.04 -11.76 -26.15
C GLU A 637 11.71 -10.25 -26.04
N TYR A 638 12.48 -9.50 -25.26
CA TYR A 638 12.29 -8.05 -25.05
C TYR A 638 13.07 -7.23 -26.08
N TYR A 639 14.21 -7.74 -26.53
CA TYR A 639 15.07 -7.10 -27.52
C TYR A 639 15.32 -8.05 -28.70
N PRO A 640 14.38 -8.18 -29.65
CA PRO A 640 14.42 -9.21 -30.69
C PRO A 640 15.57 -9.05 -31.70
N VAL A 641 16.23 -7.89 -31.72
CA VAL A 641 17.40 -7.60 -32.57
C VAL A 641 18.72 -7.56 -31.80
N GLY A 642 18.68 -7.72 -30.46
CA GLY A 642 19.82 -7.53 -29.58
C GLY A 642 20.38 -6.10 -29.62
N GLY A 643 21.59 -5.92 -29.09
CA GLY A 643 22.35 -4.67 -29.12
C GLY A 643 23.77 -4.94 -29.61
N LYS A 644 24.29 -4.13 -30.55
CA LYS A 644 25.59 -4.37 -31.22
C LYS A 644 26.82 -3.94 -30.42
N GLY A 645 26.64 -3.42 -29.19
CA GLY A 645 27.72 -2.78 -28.43
C GLY A 645 28.24 -1.53 -29.14
N ASN A 646 29.24 -0.89 -28.56
CA ASN A 646 29.92 0.28 -29.12
C ASN A 646 31.34 -0.06 -29.66
N GLY A 647 31.75 -1.33 -29.58
CA GLY A 647 33.03 -1.81 -30.11
C GLY A 647 34.28 -1.34 -29.34
N THR A 648 34.10 -0.70 -28.18
CA THR A 648 35.21 -0.35 -27.27
C THR A 648 35.62 -1.57 -26.42
N GLY A 649 36.69 -1.46 -25.63
CA GLY A 649 37.13 -2.52 -24.72
C GLY A 649 36.35 -2.59 -23.40
N ALA A 650 35.17 -1.97 -23.30
CA ALA A 650 34.36 -2.03 -22.08
C ALA A 650 33.53 -3.32 -22.02
N ILE A 651 33.46 -3.92 -20.84
CA ILE A 651 32.49 -4.98 -20.53
C ILE A 651 31.80 -4.60 -19.22
N VAL A 652 30.48 -4.52 -19.25
CA VAL A 652 29.65 -4.16 -18.09
C VAL A 652 28.92 -5.40 -17.57
N GLY A 653 29.02 -5.64 -16.27
CA GLY A 653 28.47 -6.85 -15.66
C GLY A 653 29.41 -8.05 -15.77
N TYR A 654 29.16 -9.07 -14.93
CA TYR A 654 29.77 -10.38 -15.05
C TYR A 654 29.06 -11.26 -16.09
N ASP A 655 29.71 -12.38 -16.44
CA ASP A 655 29.13 -13.36 -17.36
C ASP A 655 27.85 -13.97 -16.77
N PRO A 656 26.69 -13.79 -17.42
CA PRO A 656 25.42 -14.36 -16.94
C PRO A 656 25.41 -15.90 -16.92
N GLY A 657 26.30 -16.56 -17.67
CA GLY A 657 26.47 -18.02 -17.63
C GLY A 657 27.19 -18.54 -16.38
N LEU A 658 27.87 -17.66 -15.65
CA LEU A 658 28.66 -18.01 -14.46
C LEU A 658 28.00 -17.60 -13.13
N GLY A 659 26.94 -16.80 -13.16
CA GLY A 659 26.23 -16.40 -11.93
C GLY A 659 25.57 -15.04 -12.01
N ASN A 660 25.59 -14.30 -10.89
CA ASN A 660 25.05 -12.95 -10.81
C ASN A 660 25.89 -11.99 -11.68
N ILE A 661 25.22 -11.18 -12.51
CA ILE A 661 25.89 -10.20 -13.37
C ILE A 661 26.36 -8.96 -12.60
N MET A 662 25.82 -8.70 -11.42
CA MET A 662 26.18 -7.56 -10.58
C MET A 662 27.21 -7.96 -9.51
N GLU A 663 28.01 -6.99 -9.05
CA GLU A 663 28.93 -7.19 -7.92
C GLU A 663 28.18 -6.97 -6.60
N THR A 664 28.28 -7.90 -5.66
CA THR A 664 27.54 -7.86 -4.38
C THR A 664 28.44 -7.82 -3.14
N GLY A 665 29.76 -7.95 -3.30
CA GLY A 665 30.75 -7.88 -2.23
C GLY A 665 31.47 -6.53 -2.16
N ILE A 666 31.79 -5.93 -3.32
CA ILE A 666 32.39 -4.58 -3.40
C ILE A 666 31.29 -3.59 -3.77
N VAL A 667 30.63 -3.05 -2.75
CA VAL A 667 29.45 -2.18 -2.87
C VAL A 667 29.67 -0.90 -2.06
N HIS A 668 29.24 0.26 -2.58
CA HIS A 668 29.31 1.53 -1.85
C HIS A 668 28.01 1.79 -1.10
N GLY A 669 26.88 1.72 -1.81
CA GLY A 669 25.54 1.91 -1.30
C GLY A 669 24.61 0.77 -1.72
N GLY A 670 23.54 0.52 -0.97
CA GLY A 670 22.56 -0.51 -1.35
C GLY A 670 23.09 -1.95 -1.26
N ARG A 671 22.86 -2.74 -2.30
CA ARG A 671 23.11 -4.19 -2.36
C ARG A 671 24.11 -4.58 -3.43
N GLN A 672 24.34 -3.72 -4.43
CA GLN A 672 25.17 -4.10 -5.57
C GLN A 672 25.79 -2.89 -6.28
N SER A 673 26.93 -3.13 -6.94
CA SER A 673 27.59 -2.14 -7.79
C SER A 673 27.78 -2.67 -9.21
N MET A 674 28.02 -1.77 -10.17
CA MET A 674 28.29 -2.13 -11.56
C MET A 674 29.78 -2.46 -11.75
N PRO A 675 30.15 -3.72 -12.07
CA PRO A 675 31.49 -4.00 -12.55
C PRO A 675 31.65 -3.49 -13.98
N LEU A 676 32.71 -2.73 -14.22
CA LEU A 676 33.13 -2.19 -15.50
C LEU A 676 34.57 -2.64 -15.77
N SER A 677 34.72 -3.67 -16.60
CA SER A 677 36.04 -4.08 -17.10
C SER A 677 36.46 -3.19 -18.26
N TYR A 678 37.76 -2.87 -18.33
CA TYR A 678 38.34 -2.01 -19.36
C TYR A 678 39.66 -2.60 -19.91
N ASP A 679 39.89 -2.42 -21.21
CA ASP A 679 41.11 -2.80 -21.95
C ASP A 679 41.30 -1.84 -23.14
N GLY A 680 42.24 -0.90 -23.01
CA GLY A 680 42.43 0.19 -23.97
C GLY A 680 41.36 1.28 -23.83
N LEU A 681 40.82 1.75 -24.96
CA LEU A 681 39.67 2.65 -24.97
C LEU A 681 38.42 1.84 -24.63
N SER A 682 37.79 2.14 -23.49
CA SER A 682 36.62 1.43 -22.98
C SER A 682 35.55 2.43 -22.56
N GLU A 683 34.32 2.30 -23.09
CA GLU A 683 33.18 3.16 -22.76
C GLU A 683 31.92 2.33 -22.48
N ALA A 684 31.23 2.65 -21.38
CA ALA A 684 29.88 2.19 -21.08
C ALA A 684 28.93 3.39 -21.15
N THR A 685 27.90 3.32 -22.00
CA THR A 685 27.01 4.45 -22.26
C THR A 685 25.56 4.12 -21.94
N ARG A 686 24.95 4.93 -21.08
CA ARG A 686 23.51 4.94 -20.84
C ARG A 686 22.85 6.05 -21.67
N THR A 687 21.75 5.71 -22.33
CA THR A 687 20.88 6.67 -23.02
C THR A 687 19.56 6.81 -22.27
N PHE A 688 19.09 8.03 -22.06
CA PHE A 688 17.80 8.30 -21.42
C PHE A 688 16.68 8.28 -22.47
N GLU A 689 15.54 7.69 -22.14
CA GLU A 689 14.37 7.67 -23.03
C GLU A 689 13.87 9.08 -23.33
N ASP A 690 13.78 9.92 -22.30
CA ASP A 690 13.47 11.35 -22.38
C ASP A 690 14.70 12.20 -22.07
N PHE A 691 14.73 13.42 -22.63
CA PHE A 691 15.75 14.41 -22.28
C PHE A 691 15.62 14.84 -20.82
N GLN A 692 16.73 14.83 -20.10
CA GLN A 692 16.83 15.29 -18.71
C GLN A 692 17.30 16.74 -18.67
N ASP A 693 16.69 17.55 -17.80
CA ASP A 693 17.14 18.94 -17.56
C ASP A 693 17.90 19.03 -16.23
N TRP A 694 19.23 18.98 -16.33
CA TRP A 694 20.15 19.07 -15.19
C TRP A 694 20.46 20.52 -14.79
N THR A 695 19.75 21.51 -15.33
CA THR A 695 19.85 22.92 -14.93
C THR A 695 18.82 23.31 -13.87
N ARG A 696 17.82 22.45 -13.63
CA ARG A 696 16.75 22.67 -12.65
C ARG A 696 17.22 22.45 -11.21
N TYR A 697 16.39 22.90 -10.26
CA TYR A 697 16.50 22.61 -8.83
C TYR A 697 17.81 23.06 -8.14
N GLY A 698 18.57 23.94 -8.80
CA GLY A 698 19.88 24.39 -8.34
C GLY A 698 20.98 23.34 -8.45
N ILE A 699 20.81 22.32 -9.30
CA ILE A 699 21.83 21.30 -9.58
C ILE A 699 23.12 21.98 -10.05
N ARG A 700 24.25 21.53 -9.50
CA ARG A 700 25.59 22.02 -9.82
C ARG A 700 26.60 20.91 -10.03
N PHE A 701 26.36 19.74 -9.44
CA PHE A 701 27.32 18.64 -9.42
C PHE A 701 26.67 17.35 -9.91
N LEU A 702 27.40 16.59 -10.71
CA LEU A 702 27.21 15.15 -10.87
C LEU A 702 28.21 14.46 -9.96
N VAL A 703 27.74 13.51 -9.15
CA VAL A 703 28.59 12.71 -8.27
C VAL A 703 28.45 11.26 -8.69
N LEU A 704 29.57 10.54 -8.70
CA LEU A 704 29.60 9.09 -8.81
C LEU A 704 30.69 8.53 -7.89
N TYR A 705 30.52 7.28 -7.49
CA TYR A 705 31.52 6.56 -6.71
C TYR A 705 32.18 5.50 -7.58
N PHE A 706 33.49 5.35 -7.42
CA PHE A 706 34.23 4.29 -8.08
C PHE A 706 35.22 3.60 -7.13
N TYR A 707 35.42 2.30 -7.35
CA TYR A 707 36.43 1.49 -6.68
C TYR A 707 37.31 0.83 -7.73
N GLY A 708 38.63 0.99 -7.62
CA GLY A 708 39.59 0.34 -8.49
C GLY A 708 40.35 -0.79 -7.80
N LYS A 709 40.46 -1.95 -8.45
CA LYS A 709 41.25 -3.09 -7.94
C LYS A 709 42.75 -2.79 -7.94
N VAL A 710 43.48 -3.30 -6.94
CA VAL A 710 44.90 -3.00 -6.73
C VAL A 710 45.82 -3.47 -7.87
N GLU A 711 45.37 -4.46 -8.65
CA GLU A 711 46.06 -5.00 -9.83
C GLU A 711 45.80 -4.21 -11.13
N ASN A 712 44.98 -3.16 -11.09
CA ASN A 712 44.63 -2.39 -12.27
C ASN A 712 45.86 -1.69 -12.89
N VAL A 713 46.00 -1.81 -14.21
CA VAL A 713 46.88 -0.93 -14.99
C VAL A 713 46.14 0.38 -15.20
N VAL A 714 46.61 1.42 -14.52
CA VAL A 714 45.97 2.74 -14.46
C VAL A 714 45.82 3.35 -15.85
N GLY A 715 44.61 3.82 -16.13
CA GLY A 715 44.27 4.67 -17.28
C GLY A 715 43.80 6.05 -16.85
N GLU A 716 43.20 6.80 -17.76
CA GLU A 716 42.49 8.04 -17.45
C GLU A 716 40.97 7.77 -17.46
N LEU A 717 40.37 7.78 -16.27
CA LEU A 717 38.91 7.73 -16.10
C LEU A 717 38.28 9.06 -16.55
N TYR A 718 37.16 9.00 -17.24
CA TYR A 718 36.38 10.17 -17.63
C TYR A 718 34.88 9.84 -17.69
N VAL A 719 34.06 10.89 -17.70
CA VAL A 719 32.66 10.81 -18.10
C VAL A 719 32.44 11.59 -19.38
N LYS A 720 31.40 11.24 -20.14
CA LYS A 720 30.84 12.13 -21.17
C LYS A 720 29.38 12.41 -20.88
N ILE A 721 29.00 13.68 -20.92
CA ILE A 721 27.59 14.12 -20.84
C ILE A 721 27.23 14.66 -22.22
N ASN A 722 26.29 14.02 -22.92
CA ASN A 722 25.99 14.33 -24.33
C ASN A 722 27.25 14.35 -25.22
N GLY A 723 28.22 13.47 -24.95
CA GLY A 723 29.50 13.40 -25.66
C GLY A 723 30.57 14.40 -25.21
N VAL A 724 30.25 15.38 -24.34
CA VAL A 724 31.24 16.31 -23.78
C VAL A 724 32.05 15.59 -22.70
N LYS A 725 33.35 15.36 -22.97
CA LYS A 725 34.27 14.66 -22.05
C LYS A 725 34.64 15.55 -20.86
N VAL A 726 34.55 14.99 -19.65
CA VAL A 726 35.11 15.54 -18.41
C VAL A 726 36.01 14.47 -17.79
N SER A 727 37.31 14.76 -17.71
CA SER A 727 38.29 13.83 -17.14
C SER A 727 38.27 13.83 -15.62
N TYR A 728 38.58 12.69 -15.01
CA TYR A 728 38.79 12.60 -13.56
C TYR A 728 40.01 13.44 -13.17
N GLY A 729 39.78 14.42 -12.30
CA GLY A 729 40.81 15.37 -11.86
C GLY A 729 41.61 14.94 -10.62
N GLY A 730 41.33 13.75 -10.07
CA GLY A 730 42.05 13.20 -8.92
C GLY A 730 43.35 12.49 -9.30
N ASP A 731 43.93 11.74 -8.35
CA ASP A 731 45.16 10.98 -8.59
C ASP A 731 44.83 9.77 -9.50
N PRO A 732 45.51 9.58 -10.65
CA PRO A 732 45.33 8.38 -11.46
C PRO A 732 45.49 7.07 -10.68
N GLY A 733 46.34 7.05 -9.63
CA GLY A 733 46.52 5.91 -8.73
C GLY A 733 45.24 5.49 -7.99
N ASP A 734 44.22 6.35 -7.92
CA ASP A 734 42.91 6.04 -7.35
C ASP A 734 42.22 4.87 -8.08
N LEU A 735 42.49 4.67 -9.37
CA LEU A 735 41.98 3.54 -10.16
C LEU A 735 42.59 2.19 -9.74
N ALA A 736 43.59 2.19 -8.86
CA ALA A 736 44.22 1.00 -8.32
C ALA A 736 44.32 1.03 -6.78
N ALA A 737 43.47 1.83 -6.11
CA ALA A 737 43.62 2.10 -4.68
C ALA A 737 43.01 1.06 -3.74
N GLY A 738 42.15 0.17 -4.23
CA GLY A 738 41.46 -0.82 -3.38
C GLY A 738 40.49 -0.21 -2.35
N GLN A 739 39.96 0.98 -2.63
CA GLN A 739 38.98 1.67 -1.77
C GLN A 739 38.05 2.55 -2.63
N TRP A 740 36.87 2.86 -2.09
CA TRP A 740 35.90 3.74 -2.76
C TRP A 740 36.40 5.19 -2.82
N LYS A 741 36.15 5.82 -3.97
CA LYS A 741 36.48 7.21 -4.26
C LYS A 741 35.22 7.91 -4.73
N GLN A 742 34.93 9.04 -4.11
CA GLN A 742 33.88 9.94 -4.58
C GLN A 742 34.46 10.86 -5.64
N TRP A 743 33.86 10.86 -6.83
CA TRP A 743 34.16 11.82 -7.86
C TRP A 743 33.00 12.81 -8.02
N ARG A 744 33.27 14.05 -7.65
CA ARG A 744 32.36 15.19 -7.81
C ARG A 744 32.75 16.00 -9.04
N ILE A 745 31.85 16.07 -10.01
CA ILE A 745 32.01 16.74 -11.29
C ILE A 745 31.24 18.06 -11.26
N ASP A 746 31.94 19.18 -11.46
CA ASP A 746 31.31 20.49 -11.61
C ASP A 746 30.71 20.64 -13.02
N LEU A 747 29.38 20.77 -13.05
CA LEU A 747 28.61 20.84 -14.28
C LEU A 747 28.69 22.22 -14.96
N SER A 748 29.22 23.25 -14.30
CA SER A 748 29.35 24.60 -14.89
C SER A 748 30.20 24.64 -16.17
N SER A 749 31.08 23.63 -16.34
CA SER A 749 31.94 23.48 -17.53
C SER A 749 31.29 22.70 -18.68
N VAL A 750 30.09 22.15 -18.49
CA VAL A 750 29.43 21.25 -19.43
C VAL A 750 28.27 21.96 -20.14
N GLY A 751 28.28 21.98 -21.48
CA GLY A 751 27.19 22.55 -22.29
C GLY A 751 26.02 21.57 -22.49
N GLY A 752 24.83 22.09 -22.81
CA GLY A 752 23.66 21.28 -23.20
C GLY A 752 22.98 20.53 -22.06
N LEU A 753 23.17 20.98 -20.81
CA LEU A 753 22.61 20.35 -19.61
C LEU A 753 21.09 20.43 -19.48
N ASN A 754 20.43 21.30 -20.26
CA ASN A 754 18.97 21.40 -20.29
C ASN A 754 18.30 20.30 -21.12
N ALA A 755 19.10 19.46 -21.80
CA ALA A 755 18.62 18.35 -22.62
C ALA A 755 19.64 17.20 -22.63
N VAL A 756 20.01 16.68 -21.45
CA VAL A 756 20.89 15.52 -21.32
C VAL A 756 20.19 14.27 -21.82
N LYS A 757 20.80 13.61 -22.81
CA LYS A 757 20.29 12.41 -23.49
C LYS A 757 21.17 11.19 -23.23
N SER A 758 22.46 11.38 -22.96
CA SER A 758 23.37 10.28 -22.66
C SER A 758 24.41 10.63 -21.59
N LEU A 759 24.79 9.60 -20.84
CA LEU A 759 25.89 9.60 -19.89
C LEU A 759 26.80 8.41 -20.22
N THR A 760 28.09 8.68 -20.42
CA THR A 760 29.12 7.67 -20.65
C THR A 760 30.10 7.69 -19.49
N ILE A 761 30.53 6.51 -19.04
CA ILE A 761 31.68 6.32 -18.17
C ILE A 761 32.74 5.59 -18.99
N GLY A 762 33.97 6.10 -19.01
CA GLY A 762 35.00 5.51 -19.84
C GLY A 762 36.41 5.64 -19.28
N VAL A 763 37.29 4.78 -19.78
CA VAL A 763 38.73 4.82 -19.52
C VAL A 763 39.43 4.91 -20.87
N SER A 764 40.39 5.84 -21.01
CA SER A 764 41.01 6.11 -22.32
C SER A 764 42.16 5.14 -22.69
N SER A 765 42.71 4.43 -21.70
CA SER A 765 43.81 3.48 -21.83
C SER A 765 43.92 2.57 -20.61
N GLY A 766 44.85 1.62 -20.61
CA GLY A 766 45.09 0.74 -19.46
C GLY A 766 44.25 -0.54 -19.51
N LYS A 767 44.28 -1.32 -18.44
CA LYS A 767 43.54 -2.58 -18.33
C LYS A 767 43.19 -2.90 -16.89
N GLY A 768 41.95 -3.28 -16.62
CA GLY A 768 41.50 -3.60 -15.26
C GLY A 768 39.99 -3.67 -15.10
N THR A 769 39.53 -3.58 -13.85
CA THR A 769 38.11 -3.52 -13.50
C THR A 769 37.88 -2.40 -12.48
N LEU A 770 36.89 -1.55 -12.77
CA LEU A 770 36.33 -0.60 -11.82
C LEU A 770 34.96 -1.09 -11.37
N TYR A 771 34.58 -0.77 -10.14
CA TYR A 771 33.20 -0.88 -9.67
C TYR A 771 32.62 0.52 -9.56
N ILE A 772 31.45 0.74 -10.14
CA ILE A 772 30.78 2.04 -10.16
C ILE A 772 29.49 1.94 -9.36
N ASP A 773 29.21 2.97 -8.58
CA ASP A 773 28.04 3.02 -7.72
C ASP A 773 27.53 4.45 -7.50
N ASP A 774 26.28 4.58 -7.04
CA ASP A 774 25.64 5.82 -6.56
C ASP A 774 25.86 7.06 -7.44
N ILE A 775 25.36 7.02 -8.68
CA ILE A 775 25.40 8.18 -9.59
C ILE A 775 24.21 9.09 -9.32
N ALA A 776 24.47 10.32 -8.89
CA ALA A 776 23.43 11.28 -8.55
C ALA A 776 23.81 12.75 -8.80
N LEU A 777 22.78 13.59 -8.95
CA LEU A 777 22.89 15.03 -9.16
C LEU A 777 22.66 15.78 -7.85
N TYR A 778 23.54 16.73 -7.54
CA TYR A 778 23.50 17.48 -6.30
C TYR A 778 23.57 18.98 -6.54
N ARG A 779 22.98 19.74 -5.61
CA ARG A 779 23.16 21.19 -5.54
C ARG A 779 24.47 21.58 -4.85
N ASN A 780 24.85 20.89 -3.77
CA ASN A 780 25.95 21.26 -2.88
C ASN A 780 26.90 20.12 -2.59
#